data_AF-A0AAJ1C176-F1
#
_entry.id   AF-A0AAJ1C176-F1
#
_cell.length_a   1.000
_cell.length_b   1.000
_cell.length_c   1.000
_cell.angle_alpha   90.00
_cell.angle_beta   90.00
_cell.angle_gamma   90.00
#
_symmetry.space_group_name_H-M   'P 1'
#
loop_
_entity.id
_entity.type
_entity.pdbx_description
1 polymer ?
#
loop_
_entity_poly.entity_id
_entity_poly.type
_entity_poly.pdbx_seq_one_letter_code
_entity_poly.pdbx_strand_id
1 'polypeptide(L)'
;MADIAGLLVKVAGDGTAFTANKRTLGVKAGSVEPILSMPPQPAAGMAAQAGQGATWLKLGADFRNSQNPWDDAHAVVDRGSAFAVAGGAQMLAIEPDLVQQWDYKDANGDRGMAASASPVCVFDDQDDSGRKAVKKGVVAWNAGAAFSQFDAARHKVGNKQERIIVAHLDTGFDPKHQTRPVGIVDKALWRNFVDDGHGPNDAIDHAPAGTLSNRGHGTGTLSLLAGNRLDGTSPGWPGFSDYVGGAPLVQIIPVRVANWVVRFSTSTLVQGFDYARQQGAHVLSMSMGGVSSAALVDAVNLAYEHGVVMVTAAGNNYAYRPSPKSIVFPARYQRVLAACGVMSDGRSYSGLASGTMQGNYGPDSKMATALGAFTPNVPWAEIDCGKIVDMDGAGTSAATPQIAAAAALWLAEHWDTVKNYPEPWMRVEAVRHALFSRALKSTAKMNAQEVLEKVGQGVLRAEDALAVLPLAANKLKKLKLATDSWSWLNLLIGGGVSLAPEGPQARQKQRMLALELTQMAQRVASVDQAISDPDADPAQIPAAARNRYLEAALDEGNPSKPLRAVLEAALGRAAVATAAVSAPPTALPIARKPRAVSPPARRLRVYALDPAVGKKLESVAVHQATLSVPWDDDRPDGSLMPGPVGEYIEVVDVDPASNRVYDPVDLNDKRLLAQDGLTPSEGNPQFHQQMVYAVAMTTIGHFERALGRRALWAPRYASYIGRDGDRKSKGYEVPRLRIYPHGLRMENAYYSPDKKALLFGYFPADSGGEDTTAPGSMVFSCLSFDIIAHETSHALLDGLHRRFQEASNPDVPAFHEGFADIVALFQHFTMKELVSFEIARTRGNLSAVNLLSGLALQFGEGSGRSGPLRDYAKPKMAELDYEKTFEPHDRGSILVFAVYDAFQAIVARRTESLIQLATGGSGILPAGALHPGLVERLTDDIVKTARSMLDMCIRALDYCPAVDITFGEYLRAVITADLDVFPEDTYNYRLAFMDSFRKWKLLPRDVRTVSEETLTWDTPAVATPWLENILKGIDLGWDRKLTRSKIFEFNESNRWKMWTGLKSVLLENPAIHAHFGLLPDLPRYRDDGTLLKKPDNGGTTFDVYGVRPTRRVEPDGSFRTEVIVTIQQRVPLRPDGTMAMEGVNTGEEFLWFRGGATVIIDPRKGQEEIRYAIIKNTGSDARQKRQAKAARAHYMSPLRALYFGETKSEPFAMLHADHGGHDHG
;
A
#
# COMPACT_ATOMS: atom_id res chain seq x y z
N MET A 1 3.50 15.53 -5.71
CA MET A 1 3.09 16.77 -6.39
C MET A 1 2.10 17.48 -5.49
N ALA A 2 2.36 18.73 -5.10
CA ALA A 2 1.46 19.48 -4.20
C ALA A 2 0.16 19.85 -4.94
N ASP A 3 -0.99 19.56 -4.33
CA ASP A 3 -2.26 20.13 -4.77
C ASP A 3 -2.21 21.67 -4.58
N ILE A 4 -2.69 22.48 -5.53
CA ILE A 4 -2.64 23.96 -5.45
C ILE A 4 -4.06 24.53 -5.44
N ALA A 5 -4.50 25.19 -4.37
CA ALA A 5 -5.87 25.72 -4.31
C ALA A 5 -6.09 26.95 -5.24
N GLY A 6 -5.03 27.66 -5.63
CA GLY A 6 -5.09 28.86 -6.47
C GLY A 6 -3.86 29.77 -6.35
N LEU A 7 -4.03 31.07 -6.57
CA LEU A 7 -3.02 32.12 -6.32
C LEU A 7 -3.56 33.12 -5.28
N LEU A 8 -2.69 33.64 -4.42
CA LEU A 8 -2.98 34.72 -3.47
C LEU A 8 -2.32 36.00 -3.97
N VAL A 9 -3.10 37.06 -4.14
CA VAL A 9 -2.62 38.35 -4.66
C VAL A 9 -2.97 39.46 -3.69
N LYS A 10 -1.97 40.23 -3.26
CA LYS A 10 -2.15 41.45 -2.49
C LYS A 10 -2.24 42.63 -3.43
N VAL A 11 -3.29 43.44 -3.31
CA VAL A 11 -3.50 44.65 -4.12
C VAL A 11 -3.72 45.86 -3.24
N ALA A 12 -3.35 47.05 -3.72
CA ALA A 12 -3.69 48.30 -3.08
C ALA A 12 -5.21 48.56 -3.16
N GLY A 13 -5.78 49.13 -2.10
CA GLY A 13 -7.20 49.38 -1.93
C GLY A 13 -8.00 48.16 -1.47
N ASP A 14 -9.30 48.19 -1.73
CA ASP A 14 -10.30 47.17 -1.37
C ASP A 14 -10.39 46.01 -2.39
N GLY A 15 -9.59 46.05 -3.45
CA GLY A 15 -9.58 45.04 -4.51
C GLY A 15 -10.72 45.14 -5.53
N THR A 16 -11.61 46.14 -5.45
CA THR A 16 -12.71 46.32 -6.41
C THR A 16 -12.19 46.63 -7.81
N ALA A 17 -11.24 47.55 -7.94
CA ALA A 17 -10.61 47.89 -9.21
C ALA A 17 -9.83 46.70 -9.81
N PHE A 18 -9.25 45.84 -8.97
CA PHE A 18 -8.64 44.59 -9.43
C PHE A 18 -9.70 43.65 -10.00
N THR A 19 -10.80 43.46 -9.28
CA THR A 19 -11.90 42.55 -9.66
C THR A 19 -12.60 43.01 -10.93
N ALA A 20 -12.82 44.31 -11.11
CA ALA A 20 -13.45 44.89 -12.30
C ALA A 20 -12.60 44.70 -13.55
N ASN A 21 -11.28 44.81 -13.43
CA ASN A 21 -10.35 44.76 -14.56
C ASN A 21 -9.66 43.40 -14.74
N LYS A 22 -9.98 42.40 -13.91
CA LYS A 22 -9.30 41.08 -13.86
C LYS A 22 -9.09 40.41 -15.22
N ARG A 23 -10.00 40.62 -16.19
CA ARG A 23 -9.88 40.09 -17.57
C ARG A 23 -8.59 40.51 -18.27
N THR A 24 -8.07 41.71 -17.99
CA THR A 24 -6.83 42.23 -18.60
C THR A 24 -5.57 41.50 -18.13
N LEU A 25 -5.62 40.81 -16.99
CA LEU A 25 -4.55 39.91 -16.51
C LEU A 25 -4.70 38.46 -17.01
N GLY A 26 -5.69 38.20 -17.86
CA GLY A 26 -6.06 36.84 -18.30
C GLY A 26 -6.84 36.04 -17.26
N VAL A 27 -7.34 36.70 -16.20
CA VAL A 27 -8.23 36.09 -15.20
C VAL A 27 -9.59 35.84 -15.85
N LYS A 28 -9.94 34.56 -16.10
CA LYS A 28 -11.28 34.18 -16.57
C LYS A 28 -12.35 34.60 -15.55
N ALA A 29 -13.63 34.49 -15.89
CA ALA A 29 -14.76 34.86 -15.03
C ALA A 29 -14.90 34.02 -13.73
N GLY A 30 -13.83 33.43 -13.20
CA GLY A 30 -13.78 32.70 -11.94
C GLY A 30 -13.89 33.59 -10.69
N SER A 31 -13.98 32.93 -9.54
CA SER A 31 -14.10 33.56 -8.21
C SER A 31 -12.83 34.32 -7.85
N VAL A 32 -13.02 35.62 -7.56
CA VAL A 32 -12.05 36.45 -6.85
C VAL A 32 -12.66 36.66 -5.49
N GLU A 33 -12.00 36.19 -4.45
CA GLU A 33 -12.51 36.23 -3.09
C GLU A 33 -11.56 37.05 -2.22
N PRO A 34 -12.01 38.14 -1.57
CA PRO A 34 -11.20 38.81 -0.56
C PRO A 34 -11.05 37.92 0.67
N ILE A 35 -9.80 37.66 1.06
CA ILE A 35 -9.48 36.77 2.19
C ILE A 35 -8.88 37.50 3.39
N LEU A 36 -8.33 38.70 3.18
CA LEU A 36 -7.79 39.55 4.25
C LEU A 36 -7.74 41.01 3.80
N SER A 37 -8.27 41.92 4.61
CA SER A 37 -8.15 43.37 4.40
C SER A 37 -7.17 43.98 5.39
N MET A 38 -6.19 44.72 4.87
CA MET A 38 -5.16 45.42 5.60
C MET A 38 -5.53 46.90 5.74
N PRO A 39 -5.47 47.46 6.97
CA PRO A 39 -5.68 48.88 7.17
C PRO A 39 -4.58 49.71 6.48
N PRO A 40 -4.88 50.96 6.09
CA PRO A 40 -3.88 51.90 5.59
C PRO A 40 -2.76 52.09 6.62
N GLN A 41 -1.50 52.01 6.17
CA GLN A 41 -0.38 52.24 7.07
C GLN A 41 -0.27 53.72 7.41
N PRO A 42 -0.08 54.07 8.70
CA PRO A 42 0.16 55.45 9.10
C PRO A 42 1.47 55.96 8.47
N ALA A 43 1.45 57.23 8.08
CA ALA A 43 2.59 57.91 7.49
C ALA A 43 3.83 57.84 8.40
N ALA A 44 4.90 57.19 7.93
CA ALA A 44 6.18 57.18 8.63
C ALA A 44 6.94 58.49 8.35
N GLY A 45 6.67 59.53 9.15
CA GLY A 45 7.40 60.81 9.13
C GLY A 45 6.59 62.01 8.63
N MET A 46 7.08 63.22 8.90
CA MET A 46 6.38 64.50 8.66
C MET A 46 6.09 64.85 7.18
N ALA A 47 6.44 63.98 6.22
CA ALA A 47 6.22 64.22 4.79
C ALA A 47 5.66 63.00 4.01
N ALA A 48 5.28 61.91 4.69
CA ALA A 48 4.70 60.74 4.03
C ALA A 48 3.17 60.87 3.96
N GLN A 49 2.56 60.62 2.80
CA GLN A 49 1.10 60.45 2.72
C GLN A 49 0.70 59.12 3.36
N ALA A 50 -0.45 59.08 4.02
CA ALA A 50 -1.04 57.83 4.51
C ALA A 50 -1.23 56.88 3.31
N GLY A 51 -0.73 55.64 3.43
CA GLY A 51 -0.84 54.66 2.35
C GLY A 51 -2.30 54.31 2.09
N GLN A 52 -2.68 54.04 0.84
CA GLN A 52 -3.95 53.38 0.56
C GLN A 52 -3.90 51.99 1.23
N GLY A 53 -4.97 51.53 1.88
CA GLY A 53 -5.04 50.18 2.47
C GLY A 53 -4.72 49.08 1.44
N ALA A 54 -4.72 47.82 1.84
CA ALA A 54 -4.47 46.72 0.90
C ALA A 54 -5.41 45.55 1.15
N THR A 55 -5.63 44.71 0.14
CA THR A 55 -6.47 43.52 0.27
C THR A 55 -5.78 42.32 -0.38
N TRP A 56 -5.75 41.20 0.34
CA TRP A 56 -5.39 39.90 -0.22
C TRP A 56 -6.63 39.27 -0.85
N LEU A 57 -6.47 38.84 -2.09
CA LEU A 57 -7.48 38.19 -2.89
C LEU A 57 -7.01 36.76 -3.21
N LYS A 58 -7.90 35.79 -3.02
CA LYS A 58 -7.75 34.43 -3.53
C LYS A 58 -8.31 34.36 -4.94
N LEU A 59 -7.51 33.87 -5.87
CA LEU A 59 -7.89 33.59 -7.24
C LEU A 59 -8.12 32.08 -7.39
N GLY A 60 -9.27 31.67 -7.94
CA GLY A 60 -9.63 30.26 -8.09
C GLY A 60 -8.67 29.41 -8.95
N ALA A 61 -8.85 28.09 -8.93
CA ALA A 61 -7.94 27.10 -9.53
C ALA A 61 -7.78 27.15 -11.07
N ASP A 62 -8.51 28.03 -11.76
CA ASP A 62 -8.45 28.26 -13.22
C ASP A 62 -7.10 28.83 -13.71
N PHE A 63 -6.16 29.09 -12.80
CA PHE A 63 -4.82 29.64 -13.09
C PHE A 63 -3.73 28.61 -13.34
N ARG A 64 -3.97 27.31 -13.09
CA ARG A 64 -2.92 26.28 -13.19
C ARG A 64 -2.53 26.02 -14.65
N ASN A 65 -1.40 26.56 -15.10
CA ASN A 65 -0.87 26.30 -16.45
C ASN A 65 0.53 25.67 -16.44
N SER A 66 1.22 25.65 -15.31
CA SER A 66 2.57 25.11 -15.15
C SER A 66 2.65 23.88 -14.24
N GLN A 67 3.76 23.15 -14.33
CA GLN A 67 4.08 22.05 -13.40
C GLN A 67 4.55 22.56 -12.02
N ASN A 68 5.06 23.80 -11.92
CA ASN A 68 5.45 24.44 -10.66
C ASN A 68 4.56 25.69 -10.40
N PRO A 69 3.81 25.74 -9.27
CA PRO A 69 2.90 26.85 -8.95
C PRO A 69 3.54 28.24 -8.93
N TRP A 70 4.82 28.33 -8.58
CA TRP A 70 5.55 29.60 -8.55
C TRP A 70 5.76 30.17 -9.96
N ASP A 71 5.83 29.34 -11.01
CA ASP A 71 5.89 29.82 -12.39
C ASP A 71 4.62 30.60 -12.78
N ASP A 72 3.44 30.15 -12.32
CA ASP A 72 2.17 30.84 -12.56
C ASP A 72 2.13 32.20 -11.83
N ALA A 73 2.62 32.25 -10.59
CA ALA A 73 2.74 33.50 -9.83
C ALA A 73 3.69 34.50 -10.52
N HIS A 74 4.86 34.04 -10.99
CA HIS A 74 5.82 34.87 -11.70
C HIS A 74 5.25 35.41 -13.02
N ALA A 75 4.52 34.58 -13.78
CA ALA A 75 3.88 34.99 -15.02
C ALA A 75 2.83 36.11 -14.82
N VAL A 76 2.14 36.12 -13.68
CA VAL A 76 1.20 37.20 -13.34
C VAL A 76 1.92 38.51 -13.02
N VAL A 77 3.07 38.47 -12.32
CA VAL A 77 3.89 39.69 -12.09
C VAL A 77 4.40 40.28 -13.39
N ASP A 78 4.83 39.45 -14.34
CA ASP A 78 5.31 39.92 -15.64
C ASP A 78 4.22 40.63 -16.45
N ARG A 79 2.95 40.20 -16.31
CA ARG A 79 1.78 40.86 -16.91
C ARG A 79 1.27 42.07 -16.11
N GLY A 80 1.53 42.10 -14.80
CA GLY A 80 1.02 43.11 -13.86
C GLY A 80 1.47 44.55 -14.13
N SER A 81 2.62 44.74 -14.78
CA SER A 81 3.10 46.08 -15.15
C SER A 81 2.20 46.76 -16.18
N ALA A 82 1.66 46.00 -17.15
CA ALA A 82 0.69 46.51 -18.12
C ALA A 82 -0.67 46.82 -17.46
N PHE A 83 -1.03 46.06 -16.42
CA PHE A 83 -2.27 46.24 -15.66
C PHE A 83 -2.30 47.54 -14.85
N ALA A 84 -1.20 47.87 -14.16
CA ALA A 84 -1.09 49.10 -13.38
C ALA A 84 -1.12 50.37 -14.26
N VAL A 85 -0.52 50.31 -15.45
CA VAL A 85 -0.53 51.41 -16.43
C VAL A 85 -1.92 51.63 -17.04
N ALA A 86 -2.76 50.60 -17.12
CA ALA A 86 -4.12 50.65 -17.65
C ALA A 86 -5.19 51.10 -16.62
N GLY A 87 -4.79 51.66 -15.48
CA GLY A 87 -5.72 52.11 -14.41
C GLY A 87 -6.19 51.00 -13.46
N GLY A 88 -5.55 49.82 -13.49
CA GLY A 88 -5.81 48.74 -12.54
C GLY A 88 -5.16 48.99 -11.16
N ALA A 89 -5.66 48.30 -10.12
CA ALA A 89 -5.08 48.36 -8.77
C ALA A 89 -3.62 47.89 -8.75
N GLN A 90 -2.74 48.60 -8.04
CA GLN A 90 -1.34 48.22 -7.89
C GLN A 90 -1.21 46.87 -7.17
N MET A 91 -0.52 45.91 -7.79
CA MET A 91 -0.17 44.63 -7.15
C MET A 91 1.02 44.82 -6.21
N LEU A 92 0.87 44.41 -4.96
CA LEU A 92 1.86 44.59 -3.89
C LEU A 92 2.62 43.30 -3.55
N ALA A 93 1.97 42.15 -3.68
CA ALA A 93 2.57 40.83 -3.46
C ALA A 93 1.75 39.75 -4.19
N ILE A 94 2.38 38.62 -4.49
CA ILE A 94 1.71 37.44 -5.03
C ILE A 94 2.46 36.18 -4.63
N GLU A 95 1.71 35.13 -4.30
CA GLU A 95 2.23 33.82 -3.94
C GLU A 95 1.24 32.71 -4.32
N PRO A 96 1.69 31.45 -4.46
CA PRO A 96 0.77 30.34 -4.64
C PRO A 96 -0.02 29.99 -3.37
N ASP A 97 -1.29 29.62 -3.53
CA ASP A 97 -2.09 29.04 -2.47
C ASP A 97 -1.82 27.52 -2.36
N LEU A 98 -0.69 27.18 -1.75
CA LEU A 98 -0.23 25.79 -1.62
C LEU A 98 -1.14 24.99 -0.67
N VAL A 99 -1.60 23.82 -1.11
CA VAL A 99 -2.18 22.83 -0.18
C VAL A 99 -1.03 22.16 0.53
N GLN A 100 -0.99 22.33 1.85
CA GLN A 100 0.00 21.72 2.72
C GLN A 100 -0.26 20.22 2.76
N GLN A 101 0.66 19.41 2.24
CA GLN A 101 0.66 17.94 2.32
C GLN A 101 2.01 17.49 2.86
N TRP A 102 1.98 16.81 3.99
CA TRP A 102 3.17 16.23 4.59
C TRP A 102 3.16 14.73 4.32
N ASP A 103 4.26 14.16 3.80
CA ASP A 103 4.39 12.71 3.62
C ASP A 103 4.50 12.04 5.00
N TYR A 104 3.37 11.59 5.54
CA TYR A 104 3.26 10.90 6.83
C TYR A 104 3.31 9.37 6.70
N LYS A 105 3.68 8.84 5.53
CA LYS A 105 3.65 7.40 5.27
C LYS A 105 4.73 6.68 6.06
N ASP A 106 4.31 5.89 7.04
CA ASP A 106 5.16 4.88 7.63
C ASP A 106 5.26 3.62 6.73
N ALA A 107 6.03 2.61 7.15
CA ALA A 107 6.24 1.38 6.37
C ALA A 107 4.98 0.51 6.23
N ASN A 108 3.91 0.84 6.96
CA ASN A 108 2.64 0.13 6.97
C ASN A 108 1.52 0.90 6.25
N GLY A 109 1.77 2.15 5.83
CA GLY A 109 0.73 3.01 5.30
C GLY A 109 -0.22 3.45 6.40
N ASP A 110 -0.23 4.75 6.68
CA ASP A 110 -1.26 5.45 7.47
C ASP A 110 -1.11 5.40 9.00
N ARG A 111 -0.31 6.33 9.55
CA ARG A 111 -0.48 6.85 10.92
C ARG A 111 -0.63 8.36 10.86
N GLY A 112 -1.84 8.79 10.50
CA GLY A 112 -2.32 10.14 10.80
C GLY A 112 -2.20 10.43 12.31
N MET A 113 -2.09 11.71 12.64
CA MET A 113 -2.02 12.20 14.02
C MET A 113 -3.21 11.66 14.83
N ALA A 114 -2.96 10.68 15.70
CA ALA A 114 -3.92 10.01 16.59
C ALA A 114 -5.08 9.26 15.89
N ALA A 115 -4.77 8.30 15.02
CA ALA A 115 -5.69 7.19 14.76
C ALA A 115 -5.33 6.05 15.74
N SER A 116 -6.19 5.85 16.74
CA SER A 116 -6.04 4.78 17.73
C SER A 116 -6.05 3.40 17.04
N ALA A 117 -5.33 2.42 17.61
CA ALA A 117 -5.34 1.05 17.13
C ALA A 117 -6.55 0.26 17.66
N SER A 118 -7.36 0.90 18.51
CA SER A 118 -8.53 0.31 19.14
C SER A 118 -9.74 0.30 18.19
N PRO A 119 -10.65 -0.67 18.34
CA PRO A 119 -11.90 -0.67 17.58
C PRO A 119 -12.67 0.64 17.78
N VAL A 120 -13.32 1.14 16.73
CA VAL A 120 -14.11 2.39 16.78
C VAL A 120 -15.09 2.39 17.95
N CYS A 121 -15.13 3.50 18.70
CA CYS A 121 -15.95 3.68 19.90
C CYS A 121 -15.61 2.72 21.05
N VAL A 122 -14.37 2.29 21.15
CA VAL A 122 -13.84 1.54 22.30
C VAL A 122 -12.70 2.34 22.90
N PHE A 123 -12.79 2.59 24.20
CA PHE A 123 -11.77 3.31 24.95
C PHE A 123 -10.36 2.73 24.71
N ASP A 124 -9.48 3.56 24.19
CA ASP A 124 -8.05 3.31 24.09
C ASP A 124 -7.32 3.93 25.28
N ASP A 125 -6.50 3.13 25.96
CA ASP A 125 -5.72 3.58 27.11
C ASP A 125 -4.35 4.11 26.66
N GLN A 126 -3.55 4.58 27.62
CA GLN A 126 -2.23 5.14 27.37
C GLN A 126 -1.27 4.11 26.75
N ASP A 127 -0.52 4.53 25.74
CA ASP A 127 0.44 3.70 25.01
C ASP A 127 1.88 3.96 25.47
N ASP A 128 2.56 2.94 26.02
CA ASP A 128 3.99 2.99 26.40
C ASP A 128 4.95 2.56 25.29
N SER A 129 4.44 2.19 24.11
CA SER A 129 5.24 1.82 22.95
C SER A 129 6.14 2.97 22.48
N GLY A 130 7.24 2.62 21.83
CA GLY A 130 8.17 3.62 21.29
C GLY A 130 8.91 4.46 22.36
N ARG A 131 8.89 4.01 23.63
CA ARG A 131 9.41 4.71 24.82
C ARG A 131 8.59 5.94 25.23
N LYS A 132 7.32 6.00 24.84
CA LYS A 132 6.35 7.00 25.33
C LYS A 132 6.09 6.79 26.83
N ALA A 133 6.03 7.87 27.60
CA ALA A 133 5.78 7.76 29.04
C ALA A 133 4.29 7.67 29.34
N VAL A 134 3.92 6.90 30.37
CA VAL A 134 2.53 6.65 30.79
C VAL A 134 2.33 6.86 32.30
N LYS A 135 1.08 7.15 32.68
CA LYS A 135 0.55 7.22 34.06
C LYS A 135 -0.60 6.22 34.19
N LYS A 136 -0.23 4.93 34.28
CA LYS A 136 -1.18 3.80 34.31
C LYS A 136 -2.25 4.00 35.38
N GLY A 137 -3.52 3.77 35.00
CA GLY A 137 -4.67 3.83 35.90
C GLY A 137 -5.08 5.24 36.35
N VAL A 138 -4.51 6.30 35.76
CA VAL A 138 -4.86 7.70 36.07
C VAL A 138 -5.34 8.40 34.81
N VAL A 139 -6.65 8.66 34.74
CA VAL A 139 -7.27 9.49 33.70
C VAL A 139 -7.04 10.98 33.98
N ALA A 140 -7.02 11.82 32.93
CA ALA A 140 -6.77 13.26 33.03
C ALA A 140 -5.53 13.65 33.87
N TRP A 141 -4.50 12.80 33.94
CA TRP A 141 -3.31 13.05 34.76
C TRP A 141 -2.65 14.40 34.45
N ASN A 142 -2.72 14.85 33.19
CA ASN A 142 -2.15 16.12 32.74
C ASN A 142 -2.74 17.35 33.42
N ALA A 143 -3.97 17.27 33.95
CA ALA A 143 -4.63 18.38 34.65
C ALA A 143 -4.20 18.51 36.12
N GLY A 144 -3.63 17.46 36.70
CA GLY A 144 -3.30 17.38 38.12
C GLY A 144 -2.21 18.34 38.59
N ALA A 145 -2.08 18.47 39.91
CA ALA A 145 -1.18 19.43 40.58
C ALA A 145 0.32 19.24 40.27
N ALA A 146 0.75 18.03 39.90
CA ALA A 146 2.13 17.73 39.50
C ALA A 146 2.42 18.08 38.03
N PHE A 147 1.39 18.42 37.24
CA PHE A 147 1.46 18.62 35.80
C PHE A 147 0.99 20.05 35.46
N SER A 148 -0.03 20.23 34.61
CA SER A 148 -0.47 21.56 34.17
C SER A 148 -1.23 22.36 35.23
N GLN A 149 -1.69 21.74 36.33
CA GLN A 149 -2.53 22.37 37.37
C GLN A 149 -3.87 22.94 36.87
N PHE A 150 -4.46 22.39 35.81
CA PHE A 150 -5.73 22.89 35.30
C PHE A 150 -6.87 22.74 36.30
N ASP A 151 -6.86 21.68 37.13
CA ASP A 151 -7.88 21.47 38.14
C ASP A 151 -7.95 22.68 39.09
N ALA A 152 -6.83 23.06 39.70
CA ALA A 152 -6.77 24.20 40.60
C ALA A 152 -7.02 25.53 39.87
N ALA A 153 -6.46 25.70 38.67
CA ALA A 153 -6.58 26.94 37.91
C ALA A 153 -8.04 27.22 37.51
N ARG A 154 -8.77 26.24 36.96
CA ARG A 154 -10.17 26.44 36.53
C ARG A 154 -11.11 26.68 37.70
N HIS A 155 -10.88 26.01 38.84
CA HIS A 155 -11.64 26.26 40.08
C HIS A 155 -11.40 27.68 40.61
N LYS A 156 -10.14 28.15 40.60
CA LYS A 156 -9.78 29.50 41.07
C LYS A 156 -10.40 30.61 40.22
N VAL A 157 -10.37 30.46 38.90
CA VAL A 157 -10.92 31.47 37.97
C VAL A 157 -12.45 31.43 37.94
N GLY A 158 -13.05 30.25 38.02
CA GLY A 158 -14.50 30.06 38.00
C GLY A 158 -15.15 30.69 36.75
N ASN A 159 -16.32 31.31 36.94
CA ASN A 159 -17.13 31.87 35.85
C ASN A 159 -16.49 33.09 35.15
N LYS A 160 -15.38 33.65 35.66
CA LYS A 160 -14.66 34.72 34.94
C LYS A 160 -14.22 34.27 33.55
N GLN A 161 -14.04 32.97 33.35
CA GLN A 161 -13.74 32.33 32.06
C GLN A 161 -14.72 32.74 30.95
N GLU A 162 -16.01 32.93 31.27
CA GLU A 162 -17.05 33.27 30.30
C GLU A 162 -16.82 34.63 29.61
N ARG A 163 -15.93 35.47 30.15
CA ARG A 163 -15.53 36.75 29.54
C ARG A 163 -14.56 36.58 28.38
N ILE A 164 -13.95 35.40 28.25
CA ILE A 164 -12.88 35.15 27.30
C ILE A 164 -13.39 34.37 26.10
N ILE A 165 -13.15 34.91 24.91
CA ILE A 165 -13.45 34.27 23.63
C ILE A 165 -12.18 33.60 23.11
N VAL A 166 -12.29 32.32 22.76
CA VAL A 166 -11.23 31.53 22.15
C VAL A 166 -11.71 31.03 20.80
N ALA A 167 -10.96 31.34 19.74
CA ALA A 167 -11.18 30.76 18.43
C ALA A 167 -10.42 29.43 18.32
N HIS A 168 -11.13 28.36 17.98
CA HIS A 168 -10.57 27.03 17.78
C HIS A 168 -10.53 26.74 16.28
N LEU A 169 -9.32 26.80 15.70
CA LEU A 169 -9.07 26.58 14.27
C LEU A 169 -8.58 25.15 14.06
N ASP A 170 -9.44 24.28 13.57
CA ASP A 170 -9.12 22.84 13.41
C ASP A 170 -9.92 22.16 12.28
N THR A 171 -10.01 20.83 12.28
CA THR A 171 -10.76 20.02 11.30
C THR A 171 -12.28 20.09 11.44
N GLY A 172 -12.77 20.86 12.40
CA GLY A 172 -14.15 20.86 12.86
C GLY A 172 -14.28 20.10 14.19
N PHE A 173 -15.51 19.90 14.66
CA PHE A 173 -15.76 19.20 15.92
C PHE A 173 -17.06 18.40 15.88
N ASP A 174 -17.25 17.51 16.85
CA ASP A 174 -18.48 16.75 17.04
C ASP A 174 -19.42 17.47 18.03
N PRO A 175 -20.58 17.99 17.57
CA PRO A 175 -21.54 18.64 18.46
C PRO A 175 -22.34 17.65 19.32
N LYS A 176 -22.29 16.35 19.02
CA LYS A 176 -23.00 15.30 19.77
C LYS A 176 -22.14 14.66 20.86
N HIS A 177 -20.84 14.92 20.85
CA HIS A 177 -19.93 14.37 21.85
C HIS A 177 -20.16 15.00 23.23
N GLN A 178 -20.10 14.20 24.29
CA GLN A 178 -20.34 14.64 25.68
C GLN A 178 -19.37 15.75 26.13
N THR A 179 -18.15 15.76 25.59
CA THR A 179 -17.16 16.81 25.86
C THR A 179 -17.44 18.12 25.13
N ARG A 180 -18.50 18.25 24.34
CA ARG A 180 -18.87 19.52 23.68
C ARG A 180 -18.82 20.69 24.68
N PRO A 181 -18.02 21.75 24.44
CA PRO A 181 -17.87 22.85 25.38
C PRO A 181 -19.20 23.50 25.76
N VAL A 182 -19.34 23.86 27.03
CA VAL A 182 -20.54 24.56 27.55
C VAL A 182 -20.64 25.95 26.93
N GLY A 183 -19.52 26.65 26.84
CA GLY A 183 -19.43 28.00 26.26
C GLY A 183 -19.34 28.02 24.74
N ILE A 184 -19.76 26.98 24.02
CA ILE A 184 -19.78 27.07 22.56
C ILE A 184 -20.75 28.16 22.11
N VAL A 185 -20.27 29.09 21.27
CA VAL A 185 -21.06 30.23 20.84
C VAL A 185 -22.22 29.83 19.93
N ASP A 186 -23.12 30.78 19.67
CA ASP A 186 -24.20 30.62 18.70
C ASP A 186 -23.68 30.14 17.34
N LYS A 187 -24.45 29.26 16.70
CA LYS A 187 -24.14 28.70 15.38
C LYS A 187 -23.91 29.78 14.32
N ALA A 188 -24.47 30.98 14.48
CA ALA A 188 -24.23 32.12 13.61
C ALA A 188 -22.76 32.59 13.56
N LEU A 189 -21.99 32.30 14.61
CA LEU A 189 -20.55 32.60 14.69
C LEU A 189 -19.67 31.40 14.32
N TRP A 190 -20.27 30.24 13.99
CA TRP A 190 -19.50 29.10 13.48
C TRP A 190 -19.07 29.39 12.06
N ARG A 191 -17.86 28.94 11.70
CA ARG A 191 -17.31 29.25 10.39
C ARG A 191 -16.63 28.03 9.78
N ASN A 192 -16.90 27.80 8.50
CA ASN A 192 -16.25 26.78 7.68
C ASN A 192 -15.62 27.44 6.47
N PHE A 193 -14.30 27.31 6.35
CA PHE A 193 -13.54 27.79 5.20
C PHE A 193 -13.17 26.66 4.23
N VAL A 194 -13.58 25.42 4.53
CA VAL A 194 -13.37 24.28 3.66
C VAL A 194 -14.53 24.14 2.68
N ASP A 195 -14.20 23.94 1.40
CA ASP A 195 -15.19 23.67 0.35
C ASP A 195 -15.59 22.19 0.36
N ASP A 196 -16.45 21.82 1.32
CA ASP A 196 -16.93 20.45 1.54
C ASP A 196 -18.44 20.27 1.29
N GLY A 197 -19.12 21.30 0.78
CA GLY A 197 -20.55 21.27 0.48
C GLY A 197 -21.48 21.51 1.68
N HIS A 198 -20.95 21.76 2.88
CA HIS A 198 -21.76 22.01 4.09
C HIS A 198 -22.00 23.50 4.39
N GLY A 199 -21.42 24.39 3.59
CA GLY A 199 -21.63 25.83 3.65
C GLY A 199 -20.82 26.52 4.75
N PRO A 200 -20.72 27.87 4.70
CA PRO A 200 -19.74 28.63 5.48
C PRO A 200 -20.09 28.79 6.97
N ASN A 201 -21.28 28.38 7.42
CA ASN A 201 -21.72 28.48 8.83
C ASN A 201 -21.70 27.11 9.54
N ASP A 202 -20.98 26.12 9.00
CA ASP A 202 -20.99 24.75 9.52
C ASP A 202 -19.59 24.25 9.92
N ALA A 203 -19.20 24.53 11.16
CA ALA A 203 -17.91 24.11 11.70
C ALA A 203 -17.89 22.64 12.21
N ILE A 204 -18.91 21.83 11.90
CA ILE A 204 -18.92 20.40 12.25
C ILE A 204 -17.88 19.66 11.39
N ASP A 205 -17.24 18.63 11.95
CA ASP A 205 -16.35 17.75 11.18
C ASP A 205 -17.16 16.72 10.37
N HIS A 206 -17.19 16.90 9.05
CA HIS A 206 -17.88 16.03 8.09
C HIS A 206 -16.93 15.10 7.34
N ALA A 207 -15.65 15.04 7.72
CA ALA A 207 -14.71 14.14 7.06
C ALA A 207 -15.16 12.68 7.24
N PRO A 208 -14.93 11.81 6.27
CA PRO A 208 -15.49 10.48 6.31
C PRO A 208 -14.72 9.43 7.12
N ALA A 209 -15.46 8.46 7.66
CA ALA A 209 -14.89 7.32 8.36
C ALA A 209 -14.02 6.45 7.42
N GLY A 210 -12.80 6.16 7.86
CA GLY A 210 -11.93 5.14 7.27
C GLY A 210 -11.31 5.50 5.93
N THR A 211 -10.58 6.61 5.79
CA THR A 211 -9.62 6.87 4.69
C THR A 211 -8.62 7.88 5.18
N LEU A 212 -7.30 7.62 5.23
CA LEU A 212 -6.15 8.56 5.19
C LEU A 212 -6.35 9.97 5.81
N SER A 213 -7.25 10.13 6.77
CA SER A 213 -7.87 11.39 7.20
C SER A 213 -7.87 11.46 8.72
N ASN A 214 -7.44 12.61 9.24
CA ASN A 214 -7.44 12.90 10.68
C ASN A 214 -8.84 13.37 11.13
N ARG A 215 -9.87 12.59 10.76
CA ARG A 215 -11.25 12.84 11.19
C ARG A 215 -11.29 12.85 12.72
N GLY A 216 -11.95 13.84 13.31
CA GLY A 216 -12.09 13.96 14.76
C GLY A 216 -10.91 14.62 15.47
N HIS A 217 -9.85 15.02 14.76
CA HIS A 217 -8.71 15.72 15.39
C HIS A 217 -9.15 16.99 16.11
N GLY A 218 -10.01 17.82 15.49
CA GLY A 218 -10.54 19.01 16.15
C GLY A 218 -11.46 18.70 17.34
N THR A 219 -12.19 17.58 17.34
CA THR A 219 -12.94 17.10 18.52
C THR A 219 -11.98 16.78 19.68
N GLY A 220 -10.89 16.06 19.39
CA GLY A 220 -9.85 15.72 20.36
C GLY A 220 -9.18 16.96 20.95
N THR A 221 -8.71 17.89 20.11
CA THR A 221 -8.03 19.12 20.59
C THR A 221 -9.00 20.06 21.33
N LEU A 222 -10.27 20.14 20.89
CA LEU A 222 -11.28 20.94 21.58
C LEU A 222 -11.61 20.38 22.96
N SER A 223 -11.60 19.04 23.12
CA SER A 223 -11.81 18.40 24.41
C SER A 223 -10.74 18.76 25.44
N LEU A 224 -9.48 18.87 25.02
CA LEU A 224 -8.37 19.31 25.89
C LEU A 224 -8.43 20.82 26.21
N LEU A 225 -8.92 21.63 25.27
CA LEU A 225 -9.04 23.08 25.43
C LEU A 225 -10.17 23.44 26.41
N ALA A 226 -11.39 23.02 26.09
CA ALA A 226 -12.62 23.45 26.76
C ALA A 226 -13.66 22.31 26.90
N GLY A 227 -13.20 21.05 26.92
CA GLY A 227 -14.06 19.88 27.08
C GLY A 227 -14.92 19.93 28.35
N ASN A 228 -16.20 19.61 28.18
CA ASN A 228 -17.19 19.61 29.25
C ASN A 228 -16.97 18.46 30.27
N ARG A 229 -17.77 18.47 31.35
CA ARG A 229 -17.78 17.43 32.38
C ARG A 229 -18.20 16.09 31.79
N LEU A 230 -17.52 15.03 32.23
CA LEU A 230 -18.03 13.68 32.08
C LEU A 230 -19.05 13.38 33.19
N ASP A 231 -19.88 12.37 33.00
CA ASP A 231 -20.98 11.99 33.91
C ASP A 231 -20.60 10.82 34.82
N GLY A 232 -19.32 10.44 34.86
CA GLY A 232 -18.82 9.26 35.57
C GLY A 232 -19.12 7.93 34.88
N THR A 233 -19.80 7.94 33.72
CA THR A 233 -20.18 6.73 32.96
C THR A 233 -19.38 6.52 31.69
N SER A 234 -18.51 7.47 31.31
CA SER A 234 -17.62 7.32 30.16
C SER A 234 -16.72 6.08 30.31
N PRO A 235 -16.66 5.20 29.29
CA PRO A 235 -15.78 4.04 29.28
C PRO A 235 -14.33 4.43 29.53
N GLY A 236 -13.62 3.69 30.39
CA GLY A 236 -12.24 4.01 30.80
C GLY A 236 -12.10 5.09 31.88
N TRP A 237 -13.18 5.80 32.23
CA TRP A 237 -13.20 6.92 33.18
C TRP A 237 -14.12 6.68 34.39
N PRO A 238 -13.97 5.56 35.13
CA PRO A 238 -14.92 5.18 36.17
C PRO A 238 -15.02 6.25 37.27
N GLY A 239 -16.22 6.82 37.44
CA GLY A 239 -16.49 7.81 38.49
C GLY A 239 -15.91 9.21 38.25
N PHE A 240 -15.24 9.46 37.13
CA PHE A 240 -14.75 10.79 36.79
C PHE A 240 -15.91 11.69 36.34
N SER A 241 -16.19 12.74 37.12
CA SER A 241 -17.31 13.66 36.91
C SER A 241 -16.88 15.14 36.78
N ASP A 242 -15.59 15.37 36.51
CA ASP A 242 -15.03 16.70 36.31
C ASP A 242 -14.84 17.04 34.82
N TYR A 243 -14.42 18.28 34.55
CA TYR A 243 -14.11 18.76 33.22
C TYR A 243 -12.88 18.07 32.63
N VAL A 244 -12.96 17.71 31.35
CA VAL A 244 -11.79 17.25 30.57
C VAL A 244 -10.91 18.44 30.15
N GLY A 245 -11.53 19.56 29.80
CA GLY A 245 -10.83 20.75 29.30
C GLY A 245 -10.09 21.55 30.36
N GLY A 246 -9.03 22.23 29.93
CA GLY A 246 -8.29 23.17 30.77
C GLY A 246 -9.09 24.44 31.11
N ALA A 247 -9.85 24.97 30.15
CA ALA A 247 -10.65 26.19 30.29
C ALA A 247 -12.11 25.97 29.83
N PRO A 248 -12.91 25.16 30.55
CA PRO A 248 -14.20 24.65 30.07
C PRO A 248 -15.33 25.67 29.96
N LEU A 249 -15.21 26.83 30.61
CA LEU A 249 -16.26 27.87 30.65
C LEU A 249 -15.98 29.05 29.73
N VAL A 250 -14.93 29.01 28.92
CA VAL A 250 -14.63 30.07 27.94
C VAL A 250 -15.63 30.01 26.78
N GLN A 251 -15.82 31.15 26.12
CA GLN A 251 -16.59 31.18 24.88
C GLN A 251 -15.77 30.59 23.74
N ILE A 252 -16.26 29.56 23.06
CA ILE A 252 -15.57 28.90 21.95
C ILE A 252 -16.21 29.29 20.62
N ILE A 253 -15.43 29.87 19.71
CA ILE A 253 -15.77 30.04 18.30
C ILE A 253 -15.12 28.90 17.50
N PRO A 254 -15.89 27.89 17.04
CA PRO A 254 -15.36 26.83 16.19
C PRO A 254 -15.17 27.34 14.75
N VAL A 255 -13.94 27.20 14.25
CA VAL A 255 -13.56 27.61 12.90
C VAL A 255 -12.91 26.43 12.18
N ARG A 256 -13.63 25.84 11.22
CA ARG A 256 -13.12 24.74 10.42
C ARG A 256 -12.28 25.29 9.27
N VAL A 257 -10.97 25.00 9.29
CA VAL A 257 -9.99 25.47 8.30
C VAL A 257 -9.38 24.33 7.48
N ALA A 258 -9.59 23.08 7.89
CA ALA A 258 -9.03 21.91 7.22
C ALA A 258 -10.04 20.77 7.15
N ASN A 259 -9.92 19.91 6.14
CA ASN A 259 -10.51 18.59 6.23
C ASN A 259 -9.63 17.73 7.15
N TRP A 260 -8.31 17.71 6.91
CA TRP A 260 -7.35 16.86 7.59
C TRP A 260 -6.16 17.74 8.03
N VAL A 261 -5.50 17.43 9.16
CA VAL A 261 -4.33 18.20 9.69
C VAL A 261 -3.17 18.29 8.68
N VAL A 262 -3.13 17.41 7.69
CA VAL A 262 -2.12 17.31 6.63
C VAL A 262 -2.67 17.70 5.24
N ARG A 263 -3.84 18.36 5.16
CA ARG A 263 -4.41 18.86 3.90
C ARG A 263 -5.29 20.11 4.12
N PHE A 264 -4.65 21.27 4.14
CA PHE A 264 -5.30 22.60 4.19
C PHE A 264 -4.56 23.59 3.27
N SER A 265 -5.19 24.69 2.88
CA SER A 265 -4.56 25.72 2.05
C SER A 265 -4.17 26.95 2.88
N THR A 266 -3.16 27.69 2.41
CA THR A 266 -2.76 28.96 3.04
C THR A 266 -3.94 29.92 3.17
N SER A 267 -4.82 30.02 2.16
CA SER A 267 -6.01 30.86 2.19
C SER A 267 -6.94 30.54 3.37
N THR A 268 -7.22 29.27 3.63
CA THR A 268 -8.11 28.87 4.74
C THR A 268 -7.56 29.26 6.11
N LEU A 269 -6.23 29.20 6.30
CA LEU A 269 -5.60 29.69 7.52
C LEU A 269 -5.70 31.21 7.65
N VAL A 270 -5.43 31.95 6.58
CA VAL A 270 -5.53 33.42 6.57
C VAL A 270 -6.95 33.85 6.95
N GLN A 271 -7.97 33.24 6.32
CA GLN A 271 -9.37 33.52 6.62
C GLN A 271 -9.74 33.15 8.06
N GLY A 272 -9.22 32.02 8.57
CA GLY A 272 -9.43 31.61 9.96
C GLY A 272 -8.86 32.60 10.97
N PHE A 273 -7.61 33.03 10.79
CA PHE A 273 -6.96 34.03 11.66
C PHE A 273 -7.68 35.37 11.61
N ASP A 274 -8.06 35.80 10.41
CA ASP A 274 -8.77 37.07 10.25
C ASP A 274 -10.16 37.01 10.86
N TYR A 275 -10.88 35.90 10.67
CA TYR A 275 -12.20 35.71 11.27
C TYR A 275 -12.13 35.73 12.79
N ALA A 276 -11.17 35.02 13.40
CA ALA A 276 -10.94 35.06 14.84
C ALA A 276 -10.71 36.49 15.35
N ARG A 277 -9.87 37.27 14.64
CA ARG A 277 -9.64 38.69 14.94
C ARG A 277 -10.91 39.53 14.82
N GLN A 278 -11.65 39.36 13.72
CA GLN A 278 -12.90 40.11 13.45
C GLN A 278 -13.99 39.81 14.48
N GLN A 279 -14.06 38.57 14.98
CA GLN A 279 -15.00 38.18 16.04
C GLN A 279 -14.49 38.55 17.45
N GLY A 280 -13.36 39.25 17.57
CA GLY A 280 -12.83 39.70 18.85
C GLY A 280 -12.28 38.58 19.74
N ALA A 281 -11.81 37.48 19.16
CA ALA A 281 -11.17 36.42 19.93
C ALA A 281 -9.97 36.95 20.73
N HIS A 282 -9.83 36.52 21.98
CA HIS A 282 -8.68 36.87 22.82
C HIS A 282 -7.55 35.85 22.70
N VAL A 283 -7.91 34.59 22.42
CA VAL A 283 -6.97 33.48 22.20
C VAL A 283 -7.35 32.76 20.91
N LEU A 284 -6.35 32.32 20.16
CA LEU A 284 -6.49 31.46 19.00
C LEU A 284 -5.69 30.18 19.25
N SER A 285 -6.37 29.03 19.17
CA SER A 285 -5.76 27.71 19.27
C SER A 285 -5.80 27.04 17.90
N MET A 286 -4.64 26.64 17.36
CA MET A 286 -4.57 25.92 16.09
C MET A 286 -3.55 24.77 16.12
N SER A 287 -4.03 23.55 15.99
CA SER A 287 -3.22 22.34 16.15
C SER A 287 -2.74 21.74 14.82
N MET A 288 -2.26 22.61 13.92
CA MET A 288 -1.71 22.23 12.61
C MET A 288 -0.61 23.21 12.16
N GLY A 289 0.15 22.85 11.11
CA GLY A 289 1.20 23.71 10.56
C GLY A 289 1.72 23.27 9.19
N GLY A 290 2.33 24.21 8.46
CA GLY A 290 2.71 24.09 7.06
C GLY A 290 3.89 25.01 6.68
N VAL A 291 3.93 25.43 5.41
CA VAL A 291 4.95 26.36 4.89
C VAL A 291 4.68 27.83 5.25
N SER A 292 5.71 28.69 5.12
CA SER A 292 5.56 30.14 5.28
C SER A 292 4.76 30.79 4.14
N SER A 293 4.11 31.93 4.42
CA SER A 293 3.33 32.72 3.46
C SER A 293 3.33 34.20 3.85
N ALA A 294 3.42 35.10 2.88
CA ALA A 294 3.27 36.53 3.08
C ALA A 294 1.84 36.92 3.50
N ALA A 295 0.82 36.27 2.95
CA ALA A 295 -0.57 36.50 3.37
C ALA A 295 -0.82 36.07 4.83
N LEU A 296 -0.26 34.92 5.22
CA LEU A 296 -0.36 34.42 6.60
C LEU A 296 0.40 35.30 7.59
N VAL A 297 1.56 35.83 7.21
CA VAL A 297 2.31 36.80 8.02
C VAL A 297 1.49 38.06 8.30
N ASP A 298 0.81 38.59 7.28
CA ASP A 298 -0.06 39.76 7.44
C ASP A 298 -1.22 39.47 8.41
N ALA A 299 -1.86 38.30 8.29
CA ALA A 299 -2.93 37.87 9.21
C ALA A 299 -2.44 37.72 10.65
N VAL A 300 -1.28 37.07 10.85
CA VAL A 300 -0.63 36.89 12.17
C VAL A 300 -0.25 38.24 12.77
N ASN A 301 0.33 39.15 11.97
CA ASN A 301 0.68 40.48 12.44
C ASN A 301 -0.58 41.24 12.88
N LEU A 302 -1.66 41.24 12.09
CA LEU A 302 -2.91 41.90 12.44
C LEU A 302 -3.55 41.32 13.71
N ALA A 303 -3.58 40.00 13.85
CA ALA A 303 -4.10 39.33 15.03
C ALA A 303 -3.29 39.70 16.29
N TYR A 304 -1.95 39.72 16.20
CA TYR A 304 -1.09 40.20 17.28
C TYR A 304 -1.38 41.66 17.64
N GLU A 305 -1.49 42.54 16.65
CA GLU A 305 -1.80 43.97 16.87
C GLU A 305 -3.18 44.17 17.52
N HIS A 306 -4.11 43.23 17.33
CA HIS A 306 -5.44 43.23 17.96
C HIS A 306 -5.48 42.54 19.34
N GLY A 307 -4.34 42.07 19.84
CA GLY A 307 -4.25 41.46 21.15
C GLY A 307 -4.70 40.00 21.20
N VAL A 308 -4.72 39.31 20.07
CA VAL A 308 -5.04 37.87 20.00
C VAL A 308 -3.81 37.05 20.37
N VAL A 309 -3.89 36.27 21.45
CA VAL A 309 -2.83 35.32 21.84
C VAL A 309 -2.94 34.09 20.95
N MET A 310 -2.02 33.94 20.01
CA MET A 310 -2.01 32.80 19.07
C MET A 310 -1.11 31.68 19.59
N VAL A 311 -1.67 30.49 19.75
CA VAL A 311 -0.97 29.28 20.18
C VAL A 311 -1.13 28.22 19.09
N THR A 312 -0.02 27.75 18.54
CA THR A 312 -0.06 26.77 17.46
C THR A 312 0.95 25.63 17.64
N ALA A 313 0.62 24.46 17.11
CA ALA A 313 1.45 23.26 17.23
C ALA A 313 2.86 23.46 16.65
N ALA A 314 3.91 23.05 17.36
CA ALA A 314 5.28 23.12 16.87
C ALA A 314 5.53 22.23 15.63
N GLY A 315 4.71 21.21 15.40
CA GLY A 315 4.85 20.23 14.33
C GLY A 315 5.35 18.90 14.88
N ASN A 316 5.20 17.82 14.10
CA ASN A 316 5.66 16.49 14.49
C ASN A 316 6.51 15.88 13.38
N ASN A 317 7.46 15.05 13.79
CA ASN A 317 8.33 14.28 12.92
C ASN A 317 8.33 12.82 13.38
N TYR A 318 8.81 11.91 12.53
CA TYR A 318 8.97 10.51 12.91
C TYR A 318 10.44 10.23 13.22
N ALA A 319 10.69 9.68 14.40
CA ALA A 319 12.04 9.36 14.84
C ALA A 319 12.74 8.45 13.83
N TYR A 320 13.96 8.84 13.44
CA TYR A 320 14.81 8.14 12.46
C TYR A 320 14.24 8.05 11.04
N ARG A 321 13.20 8.84 10.70
CA ARG A 321 12.71 9.02 9.33
C ARG A 321 13.07 10.41 8.79
N PRO A 322 13.28 10.55 7.46
CA PRO A 322 13.51 11.85 6.83
C PRO A 322 12.24 12.69 6.88
N SER A 323 12.14 13.59 7.86
CA SER A 323 11.07 14.60 7.98
C SER A 323 11.65 15.86 8.66
N PRO A 324 11.15 17.08 8.36
CA PRO A 324 11.62 18.30 9.00
C PRO A 324 11.46 18.24 10.52
N LYS A 325 12.54 18.56 11.24
CA LYS A 325 12.63 18.41 12.70
C LYS A 325 12.43 19.72 13.45
N SER A 326 12.48 20.84 12.72
CA SER A 326 12.34 22.19 13.27
C SER A 326 10.88 22.65 13.33
N ILE A 327 10.59 23.66 14.14
CA ILE A 327 9.23 24.21 14.33
C ILE A 327 8.64 24.69 12.99
N VAL A 328 7.41 24.27 12.66
CA VAL A 328 6.70 24.62 11.41
C VAL A 328 5.94 25.95 11.48
N PHE A 329 5.48 26.49 10.35
CA PHE A 329 4.66 27.73 10.33
C PHE A 329 3.18 27.42 10.56
N PRO A 330 2.40 28.32 11.19
CA PRO A 330 2.75 29.65 11.69
C PRO A 330 3.44 29.63 13.06
N ALA A 331 3.59 28.48 13.73
CA ALA A 331 4.21 28.39 15.05
C ALA A 331 5.58 29.03 15.07
N ARG A 332 6.33 28.90 13.97
CA ARG A 332 7.66 29.49 13.73
C ARG A 332 7.70 31.02 13.69
N TYR A 333 6.59 31.72 13.46
CA TYR A 333 6.57 33.18 13.57
C TYR A 333 6.76 33.61 15.03
N GLN A 334 7.63 34.58 15.30
CA GLN A 334 7.94 35.02 16.67
C GLN A 334 6.72 35.59 17.41
N ARG A 335 5.72 36.12 16.68
CA ARG A 335 4.44 36.60 17.24
C ARG A 335 3.45 35.48 17.61
N VAL A 336 3.76 34.23 17.27
CA VAL A 336 2.96 33.04 17.60
C VAL A 336 3.69 32.23 18.67
N LEU A 337 2.96 31.73 19.66
CA LEU A 337 3.50 30.86 20.71
C LEU A 337 3.52 29.42 20.19
N ALA A 338 4.72 28.83 20.08
CA ALA A 338 4.89 27.47 19.60
C ALA A 338 4.70 26.46 20.74
N ALA A 339 3.80 25.50 20.55
CA ALA A 339 3.51 24.45 21.53
C ALA A 339 4.41 23.22 21.31
N CYS A 340 5.38 23.00 22.21
CA CYS A 340 6.25 21.84 22.25
C CYS A 340 5.69 20.78 23.22
N GLY A 341 6.13 19.53 23.06
CA GLY A 341 5.61 18.40 23.84
C GLY A 341 6.50 17.96 25.00
N VAL A 342 5.88 17.59 26.13
CA VAL A 342 6.54 17.08 27.34
C VAL A 342 5.83 15.82 27.83
N MET A 343 6.58 14.75 28.07
CA MET A 343 6.02 13.47 28.51
C MET A 343 5.74 13.46 30.02
N SER A 344 4.91 12.51 30.47
CA SER A 344 4.47 12.39 31.87
C SER A 344 5.58 12.06 32.88
N ASP A 345 6.76 11.64 32.41
CA ASP A 345 7.97 11.42 33.21
C ASP A 345 8.90 12.65 33.27
N GLY A 346 8.52 13.74 32.58
CA GLY A 346 9.28 14.98 32.51
C GLY A 346 10.32 15.04 31.40
N ARG A 347 10.45 14.03 30.52
CA ARG A 347 11.28 14.14 29.31
C ARG A 347 10.58 14.99 28.23
N SER A 348 11.34 15.54 27.28
CA SER A 348 10.76 16.13 26.07
C SER A 348 10.06 15.04 25.24
N TYR A 349 9.03 15.41 24.49
CA TYR A 349 8.40 14.53 23.50
C TYR A 349 9.29 14.42 22.24
N SER A 350 10.52 13.96 22.43
CA SER A 350 11.53 13.77 21.39
C SER A 350 12.55 12.72 21.81
N GLY A 351 13.37 12.24 20.87
CA GLY A 351 14.31 11.16 21.11
C GLY A 351 13.62 9.81 21.36
N LEU A 352 12.45 9.58 20.74
CA LEU A 352 11.67 8.35 20.87
C LEU A 352 12.27 7.22 20.01
N ALA A 353 11.73 6.00 20.11
CA ALA A 353 12.23 4.86 19.33
C ALA A 353 11.97 5.04 17.83
N SER A 354 12.77 4.37 16.98
CA SER A 354 12.61 4.40 15.52
C SER A 354 11.17 4.17 15.07
N GLY A 355 10.69 5.00 14.14
CA GLY A 355 9.31 4.95 13.64
C GLY A 355 8.25 5.50 14.58
N THR A 356 8.61 6.04 15.75
CA THR A 356 7.66 6.67 16.67
C THR A 356 7.51 8.16 16.34
N MET A 357 6.26 8.64 16.29
CA MET A 357 5.96 10.07 16.15
C MET A 357 6.47 10.83 17.37
N GLN A 358 7.13 11.97 17.15
CA GLN A 358 7.68 12.85 18.16
C GLN A 358 7.48 14.32 17.77
N GLY A 359 7.60 15.24 18.71
CA GLY A 359 7.41 16.68 18.49
C GLY A 359 8.64 17.36 17.89
N ASN A 360 8.38 18.36 17.05
CA ASN A 360 9.40 19.28 16.56
C ASN A 360 9.78 20.28 17.65
N TYR A 361 11.04 20.70 17.62
CA TYR A 361 11.59 21.75 18.46
C TYR A 361 12.70 22.46 17.70
N GLY A 362 13.13 23.61 18.22
CA GLY A 362 14.14 24.43 17.58
C GLY A 362 13.65 25.17 16.33
N PRO A 363 14.53 26.00 15.74
CA PRO A 363 15.90 26.29 16.15
C PRO A 363 15.93 27.19 17.38
N ASP A 364 17.12 27.36 17.93
CA ASP A 364 17.36 28.08 19.18
C ASP A 364 16.75 29.48 19.20
N SER A 365 16.87 30.24 18.11
CA SER A 365 16.27 31.57 17.97
C SER A 365 14.74 31.59 18.14
N LYS A 366 14.06 30.48 17.83
CA LYS A 366 12.61 30.35 17.98
C LYS A 366 12.20 29.87 19.38
N MET A 367 13.06 29.15 20.08
CA MET A 367 12.71 28.60 21.41
C MET A 367 12.41 29.67 22.46
N ALA A 368 12.86 30.90 22.23
CA ALA A 368 12.51 32.06 23.05
C ALA A 368 10.99 32.34 23.14
N THR A 369 10.21 31.90 22.15
CA THR A 369 8.74 32.07 22.10
C THR A 369 7.98 30.74 22.05
N ALA A 370 8.64 29.63 22.43
CA ALA A 370 8.03 28.31 22.58
C ALA A 370 7.71 27.99 24.05
N LEU A 371 6.76 27.09 24.29
CA LEU A 371 6.40 26.58 25.62
C LEU A 371 6.00 25.11 25.54
N GLY A 372 6.29 24.35 26.59
CA GLY A 372 5.92 22.95 26.71
C GLY A 372 4.59 22.70 27.38
N ALA A 373 3.80 21.77 26.86
CA ALA A 373 2.69 21.15 27.58
C ALA A 373 2.68 19.62 27.39
N PHE A 374 1.86 18.94 28.18
CA PHE A 374 1.96 17.49 28.33
C PHE A 374 1.40 16.72 27.14
N THR A 375 2.18 15.77 26.61
CA THR A 375 1.87 14.86 25.49
C THR A 375 2.99 13.80 25.41
N PRO A 376 2.75 12.56 24.99
CA PRO A 376 1.49 11.98 24.53
C PRO A 376 0.67 11.45 25.72
N ASN A 377 -0.31 10.61 25.43
CA ASN A 377 -1.12 9.88 26.39
C ASN A 377 -2.00 10.78 27.27
N VAL A 378 -2.52 11.87 26.70
CA VAL A 378 -3.46 12.78 27.36
C VAL A 378 -4.89 12.55 26.83
N PRO A 379 -5.94 13.07 27.49
CA PRO A 379 -7.32 12.85 27.06
C PRO A 379 -7.57 13.25 25.60
N TRP A 380 -8.35 12.45 24.88
CA TRP A 380 -8.68 12.68 23.47
C TRP A 380 -10.10 12.19 23.15
N ALA A 381 -11.03 13.10 22.88
CA ALA A 381 -12.40 12.73 22.52
C ALA A 381 -12.50 12.13 21.11
N GLU A 382 -13.14 10.97 20.99
CA GLU A 382 -13.34 10.26 19.72
C GLU A 382 -14.62 10.76 19.03
N ILE A 383 -14.49 11.20 17.78
CA ILE A 383 -15.63 11.68 16.96
C ILE A 383 -16.65 10.56 16.69
N ASP A 384 -17.93 10.89 16.64
CA ASP A 384 -19.08 9.98 16.50
C ASP A 384 -19.31 9.03 17.70
N CYS A 385 -18.39 9.01 18.66
CA CYS A 385 -18.44 8.11 19.81
C CYS A 385 -18.82 8.90 21.06
N GLY A 386 -20.11 9.26 21.18
CA GLY A 386 -20.58 10.34 22.04
C GLY A 386 -20.16 10.36 23.52
N LYS A 387 -19.59 9.29 24.09
CA LYS A 387 -19.09 9.22 25.47
C LYS A 387 -17.60 8.83 25.59
N ILE A 388 -16.91 8.54 24.48
CA ILE A 388 -15.57 7.96 24.48
C ILE A 388 -14.52 9.08 24.52
N VAL A 389 -13.70 9.05 25.56
CA VAL A 389 -12.52 9.90 25.68
C VAL A 389 -11.35 8.99 25.89
N ASP A 390 -10.51 8.82 24.89
CA ASP A 390 -9.32 7.98 24.95
C ASP A 390 -8.23 8.67 25.77
N MET A 391 -7.22 7.89 26.14
CA MET A 391 -5.99 8.37 26.79
C MET A 391 -4.79 8.24 25.84
N ASP A 392 -5.01 8.34 24.54
CA ASP A 392 -4.02 8.19 23.47
C ASP A 392 -3.61 9.53 22.81
N GLY A 393 -4.14 10.66 23.29
CA GLY A 393 -3.91 11.98 22.74
C GLY A 393 -2.41 12.30 22.64
N ALA A 394 -1.92 12.47 21.42
CA ALA A 394 -0.50 12.55 21.11
C ALA A 394 -0.13 13.68 20.15
N GLY A 395 1.18 13.95 20.05
CA GLY A 395 1.69 15.01 19.20
C GLY A 395 1.68 16.39 19.87
N THR A 396 2.35 17.36 19.25
CA THR A 396 2.30 18.77 19.65
C THR A 396 0.89 19.35 19.56
N SER A 397 0.01 18.74 18.77
CA SER A 397 -1.41 19.08 18.67
C SER A 397 -2.19 18.88 19.97
N ALA A 398 -1.77 17.95 20.82
CA ALA A 398 -2.34 17.76 22.16
C ALA A 398 -1.77 18.76 23.19
N ALA A 399 -0.55 19.29 22.95
CA ALA A 399 0.07 20.32 23.79
C ALA A 399 -0.53 21.72 23.55
N THR A 400 -0.82 22.07 22.30
CA THR A 400 -1.42 23.36 21.88
C THR A 400 -2.66 23.78 22.69
N PRO A 401 -3.74 22.97 22.77
CA PRO A 401 -4.97 23.39 23.45
C PRO A 401 -4.78 23.63 24.95
N GLN A 402 -3.82 22.95 25.57
CA GLN A 402 -3.48 23.17 26.99
C GLN A 402 -2.85 24.57 27.18
N ILE A 403 -1.89 24.95 26.34
CA ILE A 403 -1.27 26.28 26.44
C ILE A 403 -2.30 27.38 26.14
N ALA A 404 -3.18 27.17 25.16
CA ALA A 404 -4.28 28.09 24.87
C ALA A 404 -5.27 28.20 26.05
N ALA A 405 -5.61 27.09 26.71
CA ALA A 405 -6.44 27.09 27.92
C ALA A 405 -5.81 27.90 29.05
N ALA A 406 -4.50 27.74 29.31
CA ALA A 406 -3.81 28.50 30.34
C ALA A 406 -3.75 30.01 30.02
N ALA A 407 -3.53 30.37 28.75
CA ALA A 407 -3.63 31.76 28.31
C ALA A 407 -5.03 32.35 28.57
N ALA A 408 -6.09 31.58 28.26
CA ALA A 408 -7.47 32.00 28.47
C ALA A 408 -7.81 32.15 29.96
N LEU A 409 -7.37 31.23 30.82
CA LEU A 409 -7.55 31.30 32.28
C LEU A 409 -6.85 32.52 32.87
N TRP A 410 -5.61 32.80 32.45
CA TRP A 410 -4.89 33.98 32.92
C TRP A 410 -5.56 35.28 32.48
N LEU A 411 -5.99 35.36 31.22
CA LEU A 411 -6.75 36.51 30.73
C LEU A 411 -8.07 36.69 31.50
N ALA A 412 -8.78 35.61 31.82
CA ALA A 412 -10.03 35.65 32.57
C ALA A 412 -9.82 36.19 34.00
N GLU A 413 -8.78 35.72 34.68
CA GLU A 413 -8.47 36.16 36.05
C GLU A 413 -8.13 37.65 36.10
N HIS A 414 -7.37 38.13 35.11
CA HIS A 414 -6.81 39.48 35.08
C HIS A 414 -7.52 40.41 34.09
N TRP A 415 -8.69 40.02 33.61
CA TRP A 415 -9.39 40.69 32.51
C TRP A 415 -9.59 42.18 32.75
N ASP A 416 -9.97 42.54 33.98
CA ASP A 416 -10.27 43.91 34.37
C ASP A 416 -9.06 44.86 34.30
N THR A 417 -7.84 44.31 34.31
CA THR A 417 -6.61 45.07 34.08
C THR A 417 -6.24 45.06 32.60
N VAL A 418 -6.14 43.87 31.99
CA VAL A 418 -5.56 43.72 30.65
C VAL A 418 -6.44 44.24 29.52
N LYS A 419 -7.77 44.32 29.72
CA LYS A 419 -8.69 44.94 28.76
C LYS A 419 -8.46 46.45 28.59
N ASN A 420 -7.84 47.09 29.58
CA ASN A 420 -7.59 48.52 29.64
C ASN A 420 -6.16 48.90 29.20
N TYR A 421 -5.38 47.96 28.66
CA TYR A 421 -4.08 48.33 28.10
C TYR A 421 -4.25 49.29 26.92
N PRO A 422 -3.37 50.31 26.81
CA PRO A 422 -3.48 51.34 25.78
C PRO A 422 -3.32 50.79 24.36
N GLU A 423 -2.57 49.70 24.18
CA GLU A 423 -2.43 49.01 22.90
C GLU A 423 -2.82 47.52 23.04
N PRO A 424 -3.66 46.96 22.16
CA PRO A 424 -4.16 45.60 22.31
C PRO A 424 -3.08 44.51 22.38
N TRP A 425 -2.00 44.62 21.60
CA TRP A 425 -0.90 43.64 21.58
C TRP A 425 -0.27 43.42 22.96
N MET A 426 -0.37 44.40 23.87
CA MET A 426 0.14 44.29 25.24
C MET A 426 -0.49 43.10 25.99
N ARG A 427 -1.72 42.71 25.64
CA ARG A 427 -2.37 41.51 26.17
C ARG A 427 -1.57 40.24 25.86
N VAL A 428 -1.04 40.13 24.64
CA VAL A 428 -0.25 38.96 24.19
C VAL A 428 1.03 38.83 25.01
N GLU A 429 1.75 39.94 25.17
CA GLU A 429 3.03 39.94 25.88
C GLU A 429 2.86 39.82 27.40
N ALA A 430 1.76 40.31 27.96
CA ALA A 430 1.43 40.10 29.37
C ALA A 430 1.12 38.62 29.66
N VAL A 431 0.37 37.95 28.79
CA VAL A 431 0.12 36.50 28.88
C VAL A 431 1.43 35.71 28.76
N ARG A 432 2.24 36.01 27.74
CA ARG A 432 3.55 35.36 27.57
C ARG A 432 4.44 35.54 28.79
N HIS A 433 4.52 36.75 29.33
CA HIS A 433 5.27 37.01 30.55
C HIS A 433 4.78 36.14 31.71
N ALA A 434 3.47 36.06 31.94
CA ALA A 434 2.92 35.26 33.02
C ALA A 434 3.21 33.76 32.87
N LEU A 435 2.92 33.20 31.70
CA LEU A 435 3.16 31.78 31.41
C LEU A 435 4.67 31.45 31.49
N PHE A 436 5.52 32.27 30.89
CA PHE A 436 6.97 32.02 30.85
C PHE A 436 7.65 32.20 32.20
N SER A 437 7.18 33.13 33.04
CA SER A 437 7.80 33.39 34.34
C SER A 437 7.56 32.28 35.35
N ARG A 438 6.48 31.51 35.19
CA ARG A 438 6.08 30.44 36.12
C ARG A 438 6.22 29.03 35.56
N ALA A 439 6.48 28.90 34.25
CA ALA A 439 6.80 27.63 33.65
C ALA A 439 8.01 26.97 34.34
N LEU A 440 7.95 25.65 34.53
CA LEU A 440 9.04 24.89 35.10
C LEU A 440 10.25 24.94 34.17
N LYS A 441 11.34 25.52 34.67
CA LYS A 441 12.59 25.63 33.92
C LYS A 441 13.40 24.33 33.94
N SER A 442 13.03 23.35 34.75
CA SER A 442 13.65 22.02 34.78
C SER A 442 12.60 20.99 35.19
N THR A 443 12.85 19.73 34.86
CA THR A 443 12.02 18.59 35.28
C THR A 443 12.90 17.54 35.96
N ALA A 444 12.30 16.45 36.42
CA ALA A 444 13.05 15.31 36.94
C ALA A 444 14.00 14.66 35.91
N LYS A 445 13.82 14.94 34.60
CA LYS A 445 14.55 14.29 33.50
C LYS A 445 15.19 15.25 32.50
N MET A 446 14.95 16.56 32.63
CA MET A 446 15.58 17.60 31.81
C MET A 446 16.12 18.71 32.70
N ASN A 447 17.38 19.07 32.49
CA ASN A 447 17.96 20.26 33.12
C ASN A 447 17.47 21.55 32.44
N ALA A 448 17.89 22.71 32.96
CA ALA A 448 17.40 24.00 32.43
C ALA A 448 17.81 24.31 30.99
N GLN A 449 18.98 23.85 30.56
CA GLN A 449 19.44 24.02 29.20
C GLN A 449 18.63 23.14 28.24
N GLU A 450 18.41 21.87 28.58
CA GLU A 450 17.64 20.94 27.76
C GLU A 450 16.17 21.37 27.65
N VAL A 451 15.59 21.89 28.73
CA VAL A 451 14.25 22.48 28.69
C VAL A 451 14.23 23.67 27.72
N LEU A 452 15.21 24.56 27.77
CA LEU A 452 15.27 25.69 26.84
C LEU A 452 15.39 25.23 25.38
N GLU A 453 16.25 24.26 25.12
CA GLU A 453 16.52 23.73 23.77
C GLU A 453 15.32 23.00 23.17
N LYS A 454 14.64 22.14 23.95
CA LYS A 454 13.62 21.21 23.42
C LYS A 454 12.19 21.63 23.69
N VAL A 455 11.99 22.52 24.66
CA VAL A 455 10.66 22.87 25.20
C VAL A 455 10.44 24.39 25.27
N GLY A 456 11.51 25.19 25.25
CA GLY A 456 11.47 26.65 25.17
C GLY A 456 11.42 27.27 26.55
N GLN A 457 10.44 28.13 26.81
CA GLN A 457 10.34 28.86 28.05
C GLN A 457 9.94 28.00 29.27
N GLY A 458 9.83 26.69 29.13
CA GLY A 458 9.57 25.77 30.25
C GLY A 458 8.32 24.93 30.06
N VAL A 459 8.02 24.12 31.08
CA VAL A 459 6.81 23.28 31.12
C VAL A 459 5.66 24.05 31.79
N LEU A 460 4.50 24.06 31.16
CA LEU A 460 3.32 24.81 31.57
C LEU A 460 2.86 24.51 33.01
N ARG A 461 2.51 25.57 33.74
CA ARG A 461 1.94 25.57 35.09
C ARG A 461 0.82 26.61 35.17
N ALA A 462 -0.42 26.19 34.90
CA ALA A 462 -1.54 27.11 34.68
C ALA A 462 -1.91 27.88 35.94
N GLU A 463 -2.01 27.20 37.08
CA GLU A 463 -2.36 27.83 38.36
C GLU A 463 -1.26 28.79 38.83
N ASP A 464 0.01 28.37 38.73
CA ASP A 464 1.14 29.20 39.13
C ASP A 464 1.19 30.50 38.31
N ALA A 465 0.88 30.42 37.01
CA ALA A 465 0.80 31.59 36.14
C ALA A 465 -0.28 32.59 36.58
N LEU A 466 -1.41 32.14 37.13
CA LEU A 466 -2.48 33.04 37.63
C LEU A 466 -1.99 33.98 38.74
N ALA A 467 -0.95 33.59 39.49
CA ALA A 467 -0.36 34.42 40.53
C ALA A 467 0.53 35.55 39.97
N VAL A 468 0.84 35.56 38.67
CA VAL A 468 1.59 36.64 38.04
C VAL A 468 0.63 37.77 37.68
N LEU A 469 0.82 38.93 38.33
CA LEU A 469 0.09 40.13 38.01
C LEU A 469 0.46 40.64 36.60
N PRO A 470 -0.48 41.25 35.86
CA PRO A 470 -0.18 41.88 34.59
C PRO A 470 0.88 42.97 34.74
N LEU A 471 1.92 42.93 33.89
CA LEU A 471 2.94 43.97 33.88
C LEU A 471 2.36 45.34 33.51
N ALA A 472 2.88 46.40 34.11
CA ALA A 472 2.55 47.75 33.66
C ALA A 472 2.87 47.94 32.16
N ALA A 473 2.03 48.70 31.46
CA ALA A 473 2.13 48.90 30.00
C ALA A 473 3.53 49.32 29.52
N ASN A 474 4.24 50.15 30.30
CA ASN A 474 5.59 50.62 29.99
C ASN A 474 6.71 49.57 30.17
N LYS A 475 6.40 48.40 30.72
CA LYS A 475 7.33 47.27 30.86
C LYS A 475 7.17 46.23 29.75
N LEU A 476 6.06 46.27 29.01
CA LEU A 476 5.80 45.37 27.90
C LEU A 476 6.54 45.85 26.64
N LYS A 477 7.13 44.92 25.91
CA LYS A 477 7.89 45.21 24.69
C LYS A 477 7.21 44.57 23.50
N LYS A 478 6.90 45.40 22.50
CA LYS A 478 6.29 44.93 21.25
C LYS A 478 7.31 44.13 20.45
N LEU A 479 6.93 42.93 20.00
CA LEU A 479 7.77 42.16 19.09
C LEU A 479 7.81 42.78 17.69
N LYS A 480 8.95 42.57 17.01
CA LYS A 480 9.11 42.89 15.59
C LYS A 480 8.03 42.19 14.75
N LEU A 481 7.71 42.76 13.60
CA LEU A 481 6.80 42.14 12.64
C LEU A 481 7.34 40.77 12.25
N ALA A 482 6.44 39.80 12.11
CA ALA A 482 6.79 38.52 11.51
C ALA A 482 7.20 38.74 10.04
N THR A 483 8.13 37.93 9.55
CA THR A 483 8.63 37.94 8.18
C THR A 483 8.29 36.63 7.48
N ASP A 484 8.10 36.71 6.17
CA ASP A 484 7.68 35.61 5.30
C ASP A 484 8.86 34.77 4.79
N SER A 485 10.07 35.33 4.79
CA SER A 485 11.31 34.71 4.35
C SER A 485 12.47 35.00 5.31
N TRP A 486 13.56 34.22 5.23
CA TRP A 486 14.74 34.48 6.05
C TRP A 486 15.55 35.68 5.55
N SER A 487 16.05 36.48 6.50
CA SER A 487 16.75 37.72 6.20
C SER A 487 18.03 37.53 5.37
N TRP A 488 18.70 36.38 5.48
CA TRP A 488 19.96 36.12 4.77
C TRP A 488 19.76 35.85 3.27
N LEU A 489 18.56 35.46 2.84
CA LEU A 489 18.25 35.26 1.42
C LEU A 489 18.27 36.58 0.63
N ASN A 490 18.02 37.70 1.31
CA ASN A 490 18.14 39.03 0.70
C ASN A 490 19.57 39.34 0.25
N LEU A 491 20.59 38.73 0.88
CA LEU A 491 22.00 38.91 0.48
C LEU A 491 22.32 38.21 -0.85
N LEU A 492 21.59 37.15 -1.21
CA LEU A 492 21.78 36.39 -2.44
C LEU A 492 20.98 36.93 -3.61
N ILE A 493 19.75 37.39 -3.34
CA ILE A 493 18.76 37.71 -4.36
C ILE A 493 18.73 39.23 -4.66
N GLY A 494 19.33 40.07 -3.82
CA GLY A 494 19.42 41.51 -4.12
C GLY A 494 19.84 42.38 -2.94
N GLY A 495 21.13 42.37 -2.57
CA GLY A 495 21.59 43.17 -1.43
C GLY A 495 23.09 43.42 -1.35
N GLY A 496 23.76 43.71 -2.47
CA GLY A 496 25.19 44.08 -2.51
C GLY A 496 25.49 45.22 -3.48
N VAL A 497 25.49 46.46 -2.97
CA VAL A 497 26.14 47.66 -3.54
C VAL A 497 25.67 48.12 -4.94
N SER A 498 24.39 48.44 -5.12
CA SER A 498 23.98 49.39 -6.16
C SER A 498 23.28 50.58 -5.53
N LEU A 499 23.83 51.78 -5.75
CA LEU A 499 23.29 53.07 -5.32
C LEU A 499 22.07 53.51 -6.16
N ALA A 500 21.57 52.67 -7.08
CA ALA A 500 20.39 52.95 -7.88
C ALA A 500 19.11 52.40 -7.22
N PRO A 501 18.04 53.20 -7.10
CA PRO A 501 16.77 52.71 -6.56
C PRO A 501 16.18 51.63 -7.48
N GLU A 502 16.14 50.39 -7.00
CA GLU A 502 15.47 49.29 -7.71
C GLU A 502 13.97 49.57 -7.85
N GLY A 503 13.42 49.33 -9.04
CA GLY A 503 12.00 49.51 -9.32
C GLY A 503 11.09 48.58 -8.49
N PRO A 504 9.82 48.96 -8.22
CA PRO A 504 8.90 48.15 -7.40
C PRO A 504 8.72 46.69 -7.86
N GLN A 505 8.72 46.44 -9.16
CA GLN A 505 8.58 45.09 -9.73
C GLN A 505 9.80 44.21 -9.45
N ALA A 506 11.02 44.77 -9.48
CA ALA A 506 12.25 44.04 -9.18
C ALA A 506 12.25 43.56 -7.72
N ARG A 507 11.90 44.45 -6.79
CA ARG A 507 11.75 44.10 -5.37
C ARG A 507 10.68 43.04 -5.13
N GLN A 508 9.56 43.10 -5.85
CA GLN A 508 8.52 42.07 -5.77
C GLN A 508 9.06 40.70 -6.20
N LYS A 509 9.78 40.62 -7.32
CA LYS A 509 10.41 39.37 -7.80
C LYS A 509 11.41 38.83 -6.79
N GLN A 510 12.25 39.67 -6.18
CA GLN A 510 13.20 39.24 -5.16
C GLN A 510 12.52 38.60 -3.95
N ARG A 511 11.43 39.22 -3.46
CA ARG A 511 10.64 38.67 -2.34
C ARG A 511 9.99 37.33 -2.68
N MET A 512 9.49 37.18 -3.90
CA MET A 512 8.93 35.90 -4.38
C MET A 512 9.99 34.78 -4.36
N LEU A 513 11.19 35.06 -4.86
CA LEU A 513 12.29 34.10 -4.86
C LEU A 513 12.73 33.72 -3.45
N ALA A 514 12.83 34.69 -2.53
CA ALA A 514 13.19 34.45 -1.14
C ALA A 514 12.11 33.63 -0.40
N LEU A 515 10.83 33.91 -0.67
CA LEU A 515 9.72 33.15 -0.13
C LEU A 515 9.66 31.73 -0.71
N GLU A 516 9.86 31.56 -2.01
CA GLU A 516 9.93 30.24 -2.66
C GLU A 516 11.04 29.37 -2.03
N LEU A 517 12.25 29.92 -1.88
CA LEU A 517 13.35 29.23 -1.20
C LEU A 517 13.00 28.90 0.26
N THR A 518 12.36 29.83 0.97
CA THR A 518 11.93 29.58 2.35
C THR A 518 10.96 28.40 2.38
N GLN A 519 9.96 28.38 1.50
CA GLN A 519 8.98 27.30 1.35
C GLN A 519 9.59 25.96 0.95
N MET A 520 10.77 25.94 0.32
CA MET A 520 11.48 24.70 0.00
C MET A 520 12.04 24.01 1.23
N ALA A 521 12.65 24.71 2.20
CA ALA A 521 13.15 24.05 3.41
C ALA A 521 12.05 23.31 4.16
N GLN A 522 10.84 23.86 4.22
CA GLN A 522 9.75 23.18 4.93
C GLN A 522 9.24 21.92 4.20
N ARG A 523 9.62 21.71 2.92
CA ARG A 523 9.16 20.58 2.10
C ARG A 523 10.28 19.60 1.74
N VAL A 524 11.53 20.03 1.80
CA VAL A 524 12.71 19.27 1.37
C VAL A 524 13.68 19.17 2.53
N ALA A 525 13.86 17.97 3.07
CA ALA A 525 14.61 17.74 4.30
C ALA A 525 16.10 18.12 4.18
N SER A 526 16.72 17.90 3.02
CA SER A 526 18.11 18.30 2.75
C SER A 526 18.30 19.82 2.78
N VAL A 527 17.27 20.56 2.35
CA VAL A 527 17.24 22.03 2.39
C VAL A 527 17.07 22.54 3.83
N ASP A 528 16.14 21.97 4.63
CA ASP A 528 15.97 22.29 6.08
C ASP A 528 17.25 22.05 6.87
N GLN A 529 17.93 20.94 6.60
CA GLN A 529 19.10 20.48 7.37
C GLN A 529 20.40 21.21 7.01
N ALA A 530 20.43 21.97 5.91
CA ALA A 530 21.64 22.64 5.46
C ALA A 530 22.10 23.76 6.41
N ILE A 531 21.16 24.41 7.11
CA ILE A 531 21.40 25.50 8.07
C ILE A 531 20.69 25.17 9.39
N SER A 532 21.43 25.11 10.50
CA SER A 532 20.90 24.76 11.81
C SER A 532 19.91 25.79 12.38
N ASP A 533 20.18 27.08 12.18
CA ASP A 533 19.29 28.18 12.55
C ASP A 533 19.19 29.19 11.40
N PRO A 534 18.25 29.00 10.46
CA PRO A 534 18.08 29.90 9.33
C PRO A 534 17.44 31.25 9.72
N ASP A 535 16.91 31.37 10.94
CA ASP A 535 16.34 32.60 11.49
C ASP A 535 17.38 33.46 12.24
N ALA A 536 18.60 32.95 12.41
CA ALA A 536 19.72 33.66 13.02
C ALA A 536 20.15 34.88 12.19
N ASP A 537 20.96 35.75 12.82
CA ASP A 537 21.58 36.87 12.12
C ASP A 537 22.36 36.35 10.90
N PRO A 538 22.18 36.91 9.68
CA PRO A 538 22.92 36.48 8.50
C PRO A 538 24.44 36.42 8.68
N ALA A 539 25.02 37.26 9.56
CA ALA A 539 26.45 37.24 9.88
C ALA A 539 26.90 35.97 10.64
N GLN A 540 25.97 35.28 11.30
CA GLN A 540 26.21 34.06 12.06
C GLN A 540 26.05 32.77 11.22
N ILE A 541 25.53 32.88 9.99
CA ILE A 541 25.30 31.73 9.10
C ILE A 541 26.54 31.51 8.20
N PRO A 542 27.26 30.37 8.35
CA PRO A 542 28.46 30.12 7.55
C PRO A 542 28.19 30.12 6.04
N ALA A 543 29.11 30.67 5.25
CA ALA A 543 28.99 30.68 3.78
C ALA A 543 28.83 29.26 3.20
N ALA A 544 29.54 28.27 3.74
CA ALA A 544 29.41 26.87 3.32
C ALA A 544 28.00 26.30 3.59
N ALA A 545 27.36 26.69 4.71
CA ALA A 545 26.00 26.27 5.02
C ALA A 545 25.00 26.91 4.04
N ARG A 546 25.19 28.19 3.70
CA ARG A 546 24.40 28.89 2.68
C ARG A 546 24.55 28.25 1.29
N ASN A 547 25.76 27.88 0.88
CA ASN A 547 25.97 27.23 -0.43
C ASN A 547 25.29 25.86 -0.49
N ARG A 548 25.44 25.02 0.54
CA ARG A 548 24.75 23.72 0.62
C ARG A 548 23.23 23.86 0.57
N TYR A 549 22.70 24.91 1.21
CA TYR A 549 21.27 25.23 1.16
C TYR A 549 20.81 25.47 -0.29
N LEU A 550 21.57 26.28 -1.06
CA LEU A 550 21.24 26.60 -2.45
C LEU A 550 21.42 25.40 -3.39
N GLU A 551 22.46 24.60 -3.19
CA GLU A 551 22.70 23.37 -3.97
C GLU A 551 21.55 22.39 -3.77
N ALA A 552 21.14 22.12 -2.52
CA ALA A 552 19.99 21.26 -2.22
C ALA A 552 18.69 21.83 -2.82
N ALA A 553 18.49 23.15 -2.78
CA ALA A 553 17.32 23.79 -3.37
C ALA A 553 17.29 23.65 -4.90
N LEU A 554 18.45 23.70 -5.58
CA LEU A 554 18.54 23.51 -7.03
C LEU A 554 18.36 22.04 -7.43
N ASP A 555 19.05 21.14 -6.73
CA ASP A 555 19.18 19.74 -7.12
C ASP A 555 17.97 18.89 -6.71
N GLU A 556 17.34 19.19 -5.57
CA GLU A 556 16.24 18.41 -4.99
C GLU A 556 14.94 19.21 -4.84
N GLY A 557 14.97 20.54 -4.96
CA GLY A 557 13.87 21.44 -4.61
C GLY A 557 12.79 21.70 -5.67
N ASN A 558 12.99 21.22 -6.90
CA ASN A 558 12.14 21.54 -8.06
C ASN A 558 11.83 23.06 -8.18
N PRO A 559 12.84 23.95 -8.29
CA PRO A 559 12.63 25.40 -8.32
C PRO A 559 11.89 25.88 -9.57
N SER A 560 11.16 26.99 -9.42
CA SER A 560 10.53 27.71 -10.53
C SER A 560 11.58 28.11 -11.57
N LYS A 561 11.17 28.36 -12.82
CA LYS A 561 12.11 28.76 -13.87
C LYS A 561 12.92 30.02 -13.48
N PRO A 562 12.31 31.07 -12.90
CA PRO A 562 13.07 32.22 -12.42
C PRO A 562 14.05 31.87 -11.29
N LEU A 563 13.63 31.06 -10.31
CA LEU A 563 14.51 30.68 -9.21
C LEU A 563 15.64 29.77 -9.66
N ARG A 564 15.37 28.81 -10.56
CA ARG A 564 16.38 27.96 -11.17
C ARG A 564 17.48 28.78 -11.82
N ALA A 565 17.12 29.77 -12.64
CA ALA A 565 18.09 30.65 -13.29
C ALA A 565 18.96 31.43 -12.27
N VAL A 566 18.36 31.91 -11.17
CA VAL A 566 19.10 32.59 -10.10
C VAL A 566 20.04 31.64 -9.36
N LEU A 567 19.60 30.42 -9.05
CA LEU A 567 20.42 29.41 -8.37
C LEU A 567 21.56 28.92 -9.26
N GLU A 568 21.29 28.65 -10.54
CA GLU A 568 22.27 28.29 -11.57
C GLU A 568 23.34 29.37 -11.73
N ALA A 569 22.95 30.65 -11.77
CA ALA A 569 23.88 31.77 -11.81
C ALA A 569 24.70 31.90 -10.51
N ALA A 570 24.04 31.77 -9.35
CA ALA A 570 24.70 31.87 -8.04
C ALA A 570 25.68 30.71 -7.77
N LEU A 571 25.42 29.53 -8.35
CA LEU A 571 26.23 28.31 -8.19
C LEU A 571 27.16 28.02 -9.37
N GLY A 572 27.04 28.76 -10.48
CA GLY A 572 27.88 28.59 -11.69
C GLY A 572 27.54 27.37 -12.55
N ARG A 573 26.27 26.92 -12.61
CA ARG A 573 25.80 25.76 -13.41
C ARG A 573 24.95 26.27 -14.59
N ALA A 574 25.15 25.85 -15.85
CA ALA A 574 24.42 26.38 -17.03
C ALA A 574 23.18 25.54 -17.44
N ALA A 575 22.09 26.19 -17.85
CA ALA A 575 20.77 25.59 -18.19
C ALA A 575 20.68 24.93 -19.59
N VAL A 576 19.83 23.88 -19.74
CA VAL A 576 19.42 23.25 -21.03
C VAL A 576 17.88 23.19 -21.12
N ALA A 577 17.27 23.52 -22.27
CA ALA A 577 15.82 23.78 -22.41
C ALA A 577 15.04 22.78 -23.31
N THR A 578 13.76 22.47 -23.00
CA THR A 578 12.80 21.76 -23.90
C THR A 578 11.32 22.22 -23.75
N ALA A 579 10.54 22.02 -24.83
CA ALA A 579 9.29 22.71 -25.22
C ALA A 579 7.95 21.94 -24.98
N ALA A 580 6.80 22.62 -25.12
CA ALA A 580 5.45 22.18 -24.69
C ALA A 580 4.41 21.97 -25.83
N VAL A 581 3.37 21.14 -25.60
CA VAL A 581 2.19 20.92 -26.48
C VAL A 581 0.88 20.90 -25.65
N SER A 582 -0.23 21.32 -26.28
CA SER A 582 -1.54 21.76 -25.75
C SER A 582 -2.65 20.68 -25.63
N ALA A 583 -3.73 20.96 -24.86
CA ALA A 583 -4.97 20.16 -24.78
C ALA A 583 -6.27 21.03 -24.70
N PRO A 584 -7.45 20.53 -25.15
CA PRO A 584 -8.79 21.10 -24.87
C PRO A 584 -9.73 20.11 -24.08
N PRO A 585 -11.04 20.37 -23.86
CA PRO A 585 -11.69 21.18 -22.80
C PRO A 585 -12.70 20.41 -21.86
N THR A 586 -13.23 21.10 -20.82
CA THR A 586 -13.82 20.65 -19.53
C THR A 586 -15.36 20.37 -19.45
N ALA A 587 -15.83 19.57 -18.47
CA ALA A 587 -17.26 19.32 -18.11
C ALA A 587 -17.58 19.39 -16.57
N LEU A 588 -18.87 19.49 -16.22
CA LEU A 588 -19.55 19.94 -14.97
C LEU A 588 -19.64 18.93 -13.76
N PRO A 589 -20.10 19.33 -12.54
CA PRO A 589 -19.72 18.75 -11.22
C PRO A 589 -20.60 17.59 -10.67
N ILE A 590 -20.03 16.76 -9.77
CA ILE A 590 -20.57 15.45 -9.33
C ILE A 590 -20.56 15.30 -7.78
N ALA A 591 -21.70 14.88 -7.19
CA ALA A 591 -21.87 14.53 -5.77
C ALA A 591 -21.09 13.25 -5.35
N ARG A 592 -20.58 13.16 -4.12
CA ARG A 592 -19.71 12.05 -3.69
C ARG A 592 -20.02 11.51 -2.29
N LYS A 593 -19.96 10.18 -2.15
CA LYS A 593 -20.10 9.44 -0.90
C LYS A 593 -18.73 8.92 -0.46
N PRO A 594 -18.43 8.90 0.84
CA PRO A 594 -17.12 8.45 1.28
C PRO A 594 -16.93 6.95 1.23
N ARG A 595 -15.69 6.54 0.98
CA ARG A 595 -15.29 5.15 0.78
C ARG A 595 -14.51 4.67 1.99
N ALA A 596 -14.93 3.58 2.64
CA ALA A 596 -14.18 2.94 3.71
C ALA A 596 -12.87 2.30 3.20
N VAL A 597 -11.84 2.31 4.06
CA VAL A 597 -10.54 1.66 3.87
C VAL A 597 -10.71 0.18 4.15
N SER A 598 -10.15 -0.64 3.27
CA SER A 598 -10.10 -2.09 3.45
C SER A 598 -9.04 -2.47 4.50
N PRO A 599 -9.31 -3.44 5.39
CA PRO A 599 -8.39 -3.83 6.46
C PRO A 599 -7.06 -4.41 5.90
N PRO A 600 -5.93 -4.22 6.62
CA PRO A 600 -4.60 -4.66 6.17
C PRO A 600 -4.43 -6.17 6.32
N ALA A 601 -3.97 -6.90 5.29
CA ALA A 601 -3.87 -8.38 5.26
C ALA A 601 -3.46 -9.07 6.58
N ARG A 602 -4.06 -10.24 6.86
CA ARG A 602 -3.77 -11.08 8.04
C ARG A 602 -2.34 -11.61 7.99
N ARG A 603 -1.61 -11.51 9.09
CA ARG A 603 -0.21 -11.95 9.21
C ARG A 603 -0.15 -13.28 9.95
N LEU A 604 0.54 -14.28 9.39
CA LEU A 604 0.64 -15.63 9.96
C LEU A 604 2.08 -16.13 9.91
N ARG A 605 2.60 -16.57 11.07
CA ARG A 605 3.90 -17.23 11.20
C ARG A 605 3.85 -18.65 10.64
N VAL A 606 4.92 -19.04 9.96
CA VAL A 606 5.11 -20.35 9.32
C VAL A 606 6.54 -20.85 9.55
N TYR A 607 6.76 -22.15 9.38
CA TYR A 607 8.11 -22.65 9.14
C TYR A 607 8.58 -22.18 7.75
N ALA A 608 9.69 -21.47 7.70
CA ALA A 608 10.33 -21.09 6.43
C ALA A 608 11.17 -22.25 5.91
N LEU A 609 11.93 -22.88 6.80
CA LEU A 609 12.67 -24.10 6.55
C LEU A 609 12.03 -25.24 7.33
N ASP A 610 12.16 -26.47 6.83
CA ASP A 610 11.67 -27.64 7.54
C ASP A 610 12.20 -27.68 9.00
N PRO A 611 11.38 -28.11 9.97
CA PRO A 611 11.72 -28.10 11.39
C PRO A 611 13.10 -28.68 11.75
N ALA A 612 13.56 -29.73 11.07
CA ALA A 612 14.89 -30.32 11.32
C ALA A 612 16.04 -29.37 10.97
N VAL A 613 15.89 -28.57 9.91
CA VAL A 613 16.90 -27.57 9.50
C VAL A 613 16.98 -26.45 10.52
N GLY A 614 15.85 -26.03 11.09
CA GLY A 614 15.75 -25.00 12.12
C GLY A 614 16.39 -25.38 13.47
N LYS A 615 16.73 -26.65 13.68
CA LYS A 615 17.41 -27.14 14.89
C LYS A 615 18.94 -26.92 14.86
N LYS A 616 19.51 -26.44 13.75
CA LYS A 616 20.93 -26.07 13.65
C LYS A 616 21.11 -24.63 14.14
N LEU A 617 22.12 -24.37 14.99
CA LEU A 617 22.40 -23.04 15.53
C LEU A 617 22.58 -21.97 14.44
N GLU A 618 23.10 -22.36 13.28
CA GLU A 618 23.34 -21.48 12.13
C GLU A 618 22.06 -20.98 11.45
N SER A 619 20.93 -21.70 11.53
CA SER A 619 19.67 -21.39 10.83
C SER A 619 18.57 -20.84 11.75
N VAL A 620 18.80 -20.77 13.07
CA VAL A 620 17.81 -20.30 14.06
C VAL A 620 17.24 -18.91 13.72
N ALA A 621 18.06 -18.02 13.14
CA ALA A 621 17.61 -16.68 12.76
C ALA A 621 16.58 -16.66 11.62
N VAL A 622 16.46 -17.74 10.84
CA VAL A 622 15.64 -17.80 9.61
C VAL A 622 14.72 -19.02 9.49
N HIS A 623 14.62 -19.85 10.54
CA HIS A 623 13.77 -21.04 10.51
C HIS A 623 12.25 -20.74 10.40
N GLN A 624 11.84 -19.50 10.71
CA GLN A 624 10.45 -19.04 10.65
C GLN A 624 10.30 -17.80 9.77
N ALA A 625 9.16 -17.67 9.10
CA ALA A 625 8.77 -16.50 8.32
C ALA A 625 7.34 -16.07 8.67
N THR A 626 6.97 -14.83 8.29
CA THR A 626 5.60 -14.33 8.47
C THR A 626 4.98 -13.97 7.12
N LEU A 627 3.96 -14.72 6.72
CA LEU A 627 3.23 -14.52 5.48
C LEU A 627 2.07 -13.53 5.68
N SER A 628 1.79 -12.72 4.66
CA SER A 628 0.59 -11.86 4.62
C SER A 628 -0.47 -12.53 3.75
N VAL A 629 -1.56 -13.00 4.36
CA VAL A 629 -2.72 -13.59 3.67
C VAL A 629 -3.91 -12.62 3.67
N PRO A 630 -4.71 -12.53 2.59
CA PRO A 630 -5.88 -11.66 2.56
C PRO A 630 -6.86 -11.93 3.71
N TRP A 631 -7.61 -10.91 4.12
CA TRP A 631 -8.77 -11.12 4.99
C TRP A 631 -9.87 -11.85 4.21
N ASP A 632 -10.14 -13.08 4.61
CA ASP A 632 -11.16 -13.96 4.00
C ASP A 632 -12.48 -13.88 4.79
N ASP A 633 -12.85 -12.66 5.21
CA ASP A 633 -13.96 -12.40 6.15
C ASP A 633 -15.21 -11.77 5.52
N ASP A 634 -15.09 -11.20 4.32
CA ASP A 634 -16.19 -10.54 3.60
C ASP A 634 -17.00 -11.54 2.74
N ARG A 635 -17.54 -12.59 3.37
CA ARG A 635 -18.34 -13.62 2.69
C ARG A 635 -19.85 -13.44 2.91
N PRO A 636 -20.70 -13.92 1.99
CA PRO A 636 -22.15 -13.97 2.19
C PRO A 636 -22.58 -14.81 3.41
N ASP A 637 -21.75 -15.77 3.84
CA ASP A 637 -21.99 -16.69 4.96
C ASP A 637 -21.24 -16.33 6.26
N GLY A 638 -20.50 -15.21 6.30
CA GLY A 638 -19.85 -14.67 7.52
C GLY A 638 -18.31 -14.69 7.51
N SER A 639 -17.70 -14.29 8.63
CA SER A 639 -16.24 -14.23 8.82
C SER A 639 -15.55 -15.60 8.75
N LEU A 640 -14.22 -15.65 8.63
CA LEU A 640 -13.42 -16.88 8.73
C LEU A 640 -13.76 -17.66 10.01
N MET A 641 -14.05 -18.96 9.90
CA MET A 641 -14.40 -19.80 11.05
C MET A 641 -13.20 -20.61 11.55
N PRO A 642 -13.19 -21.10 12.82
CA PRO A 642 -12.13 -21.96 13.34
C PRO A 642 -11.90 -23.23 12.51
N GLY A 643 -10.65 -23.69 12.44
CA GLY A 643 -10.24 -24.77 11.55
C GLY A 643 -10.13 -24.23 10.13
N PRO A 644 -9.33 -23.16 9.96
CA PRO A 644 -9.67 -21.96 9.21
C PRO A 644 -10.50 -22.27 7.97
N VAL A 645 -11.81 -21.98 8.07
CA VAL A 645 -12.78 -22.25 7.00
C VAL A 645 -13.09 -20.93 6.28
N GLY A 646 -12.34 -20.67 5.21
CA GLY A 646 -12.40 -19.46 4.39
C GLY A 646 -13.24 -19.62 3.11
N GLU A 647 -13.16 -18.69 2.17
CA GLU A 647 -13.78 -18.80 0.84
C GLU A 647 -13.08 -19.86 -0.02
N TYR A 648 -11.76 -20.04 0.13
CA TYR A 648 -10.98 -20.97 -0.70
C TYR A 648 -10.75 -22.33 -0.06
N ILE A 649 -10.51 -22.35 1.25
CA ILE A 649 -9.94 -23.49 1.97
C ILE A 649 -10.80 -23.81 3.19
N GLU A 650 -10.91 -25.10 3.49
CA GLU A 650 -11.47 -25.64 4.73
C GLU A 650 -10.42 -26.57 5.35
N VAL A 651 -9.90 -26.25 6.54
CA VAL A 651 -8.92 -27.11 7.22
C VAL A 651 -9.63 -28.04 8.20
N VAL A 652 -9.56 -29.33 7.92
CA VAL A 652 -10.24 -30.37 8.71
C VAL A 652 -9.19 -31.26 9.35
N ASP A 653 -8.95 -31.06 10.64
CA ASP A 653 -7.88 -31.75 11.36
C ASP A 653 -8.39 -32.97 12.12
N VAL A 654 -8.66 -34.03 11.35
CA VAL A 654 -9.04 -35.35 11.86
C VAL A 654 -7.92 -36.31 11.52
N ASP A 655 -7.50 -37.08 12.52
CA ASP A 655 -6.51 -38.15 12.39
C ASP A 655 -7.21 -39.50 12.47
N PRO A 656 -7.49 -40.15 11.32
CA PRO A 656 -8.20 -41.41 11.28
C PRO A 656 -7.41 -42.54 11.95
N ALA A 657 -6.08 -42.50 11.90
CA ALA A 657 -5.22 -43.56 12.42
C ALA A 657 -5.19 -43.59 13.95
N SER A 658 -5.32 -42.42 14.60
CA SER A 658 -5.47 -42.34 16.07
C SER A 658 -6.91 -42.18 16.54
N ASN A 659 -7.88 -42.10 15.60
CA ASN A 659 -9.29 -41.80 15.85
C ASN A 659 -9.48 -40.53 16.72
N ARG A 660 -8.71 -39.47 16.39
CA ARG A 660 -8.73 -38.19 17.10
C ARG A 660 -9.19 -37.07 16.17
N VAL A 661 -9.84 -36.09 16.78
CA VAL A 661 -10.15 -34.79 16.17
C VAL A 661 -9.39 -33.75 16.97
N TYR A 662 -8.56 -32.95 16.31
CA TYR A 662 -7.81 -31.89 16.97
C TYR A 662 -8.63 -30.61 17.05
N ASP A 663 -8.43 -29.84 18.12
CA ASP A 663 -9.16 -28.59 18.30
C ASP A 663 -8.87 -27.62 17.14
N PRO A 664 -9.90 -27.02 16.54
CA PRO A 664 -9.72 -26.10 15.42
C PRO A 664 -9.02 -24.81 15.87
N VAL A 665 -8.06 -24.32 15.08
CA VAL A 665 -7.45 -23.00 15.35
C VAL A 665 -8.40 -21.88 14.92
N ASP A 666 -8.68 -20.94 15.83
CA ASP A 666 -9.44 -19.73 15.51
C ASP A 666 -8.50 -18.58 15.16
N LEU A 667 -8.25 -18.37 13.87
CA LEU A 667 -7.38 -17.28 13.41
C LEU A 667 -7.95 -15.88 13.69
N ASN A 668 -9.25 -15.76 14.01
CA ASN A 668 -9.89 -14.50 14.43
C ASN A 668 -9.76 -14.23 15.94
N ASP A 669 -9.18 -15.16 16.71
CA ASP A 669 -8.84 -14.90 18.10
C ASP A 669 -7.90 -13.68 18.20
N LYS A 670 -8.31 -12.71 19.02
CA LYS A 670 -7.62 -11.42 19.17
C LYS A 670 -6.15 -11.58 19.59
N ARG A 671 -5.83 -12.63 20.35
CA ARG A 671 -4.45 -12.93 20.76
C ARG A 671 -3.64 -13.40 19.58
N LEU A 672 -4.19 -14.29 18.74
CA LEU A 672 -3.53 -14.75 17.52
C LEU A 672 -3.31 -13.59 16.54
N LEU A 673 -4.31 -12.72 16.35
CA LEU A 673 -4.19 -11.52 15.50
C LEU A 673 -3.11 -10.55 15.99
N ALA A 674 -2.94 -10.38 17.30
CA ALA A 674 -1.94 -9.48 17.88
C ALA A 674 -0.50 -10.00 17.80
N GLN A 675 -0.29 -11.29 17.50
CA GLN A 675 1.03 -11.93 17.51
C GLN A 675 1.39 -12.61 16.18
N ASP A 676 0.74 -12.23 15.08
CA ASP A 676 0.94 -12.83 13.76
C ASP A 676 0.70 -14.36 13.74
N GLY A 677 -0.33 -14.84 14.44
CA GLY A 677 -0.68 -16.26 14.53
C GLY A 677 0.12 -17.05 15.57
N LEU A 678 -0.08 -18.37 15.63
CA LEU A 678 0.66 -19.28 16.50
C LEU A 678 2.16 -19.31 16.16
N THR A 679 2.99 -19.51 17.18
CA THR A 679 4.43 -19.71 17.00
C THR A 679 4.68 -21.09 16.38
N PRO A 680 5.65 -21.25 15.46
CA PRO A 680 5.97 -22.54 14.87
C PRO A 680 6.26 -23.63 15.89
N SER A 681 5.63 -24.80 15.70
CA SER A 681 5.69 -25.91 16.63
C SER A 681 5.41 -27.25 15.93
N GLU A 682 6.30 -28.23 16.10
CA GLU A 682 6.13 -29.62 15.64
C GLU A 682 5.08 -30.40 16.45
N GLY A 683 4.77 -29.97 17.67
CA GLY A 683 3.88 -30.68 18.60
C GLY A 683 2.50 -30.04 18.77
N ASN A 684 2.18 -28.98 18.02
CA ASN A 684 0.92 -28.24 18.18
C ASN A 684 0.04 -28.39 16.92
N PRO A 685 -0.98 -29.25 16.94
CA PRO A 685 -1.90 -29.45 15.81
C PRO A 685 -2.57 -28.16 15.31
N GLN A 686 -2.87 -27.20 16.20
CA GLN A 686 -3.43 -25.91 15.79
C GLN A 686 -2.44 -25.09 14.96
N PHE A 687 -1.13 -25.21 15.22
CA PHE A 687 -0.12 -24.62 14.36
C PHE A 687 -0.03 -25.35 13.01
N HIS A 688 -0.19 -26.67 12.97
CA HIS A 688 -0.20 -27.43 11.71
C HIS A 688 -1.34 -26.94 10.80
N GLN A 689 -2.52 -26.68 11.38
CA GLN A 689 -3.66 -26.07 10.69
C GLN A 689 -3.35 -24.67 10.16
N GLN A 690 -2.69 -23.82 10.95
CA GLN A 690 -2.24 -22.49 10.51
C GLN A 690 -1.23 -22.57 9.36
N MET A 691 -0.27 -23.49 9.47
CA MET A 691 0.81 -23.70 8.50
C MET A 691 0.21 -24.01 7.12
N VAL A 692 -0.62 -25.06 7.02
CA VAL A 692 -1.23 -25.43 5.74
C VAL A 692 -2.12 -24.33 5.16
N TYR A 693 -2.87 -23.61 6.01
CA TYR A 693 -3.74 -22.52 5.56
C TYR A 693 -2.92 -21.35 5.00
N ALA A 694 -1.91 -20.89 5.74
CA ALA A 694 -1.11 -19.72 5.37
C ALA A 694 -0.34 -19.94 4.07
N VAL A 695 0.29 -21.11 3.92
CA VAL A 695 1.05 -21.45 2.70
C VAL A 695 0.12 -21.63 1.50
N ALA A 696 -0.97 -22.37 1.63
CA ALA A 696 -1.90 -22.59 0.52
C ALA A 696 -2.58 -21.28 0.07
N MET A 697 -3.00 -20.41 1.00
CA MET A 697 -3.54 -19.08 0.65
C MET A 697 -2.50 -18.19 -0.04
N THR A 698 -1.23 -18.31 0.33
CA THR A 698 -0.12 -17.60 -0.34
C THR A 698 0.02 -18.09 -1.79
N THR A 699 0.03 -19.40 -2.00
CA THR A 699 0.09 -20.02 -3.34
C THR A 699 -1.07 -19.58 -4.22
N ILE A 700 -2.31 -19.60 -3.69
CA ILE A 700 -3.48 -19.08 -4.40
C ILE A 700 -3.27 -17.61 -4.79
N GLY A 701 -2.78 -16.78 -3.87
CA GLY A 701 -2.49 -15.37 -4.13
C GLY A 701 -1.48 -15.14 -5.26
N HIS A 702 -0.50 -16.02 -5.43
CA HIS A 702 0.42 -15.98 -6.58
C HIS A 702 -0.31 -16.27 -7.89
N PHE A 703 -1.15 -17.29 -7.93
CA PHE A 703 -1.90 -17.63 -9.14
C PHE A 703 -2.85 -16.51 -9.56
N GLU A 704 -3.58 -15.91 -8.63
CA GLU A 704 -4.54 -14.86 -8.96
C GLU A 704 -3.87 -13.58 -9.45
N ARG A 705 -2.69 -13.26 -8.91
CA ARG A 705 -1.90 -12.11 -9.37
C ARG A 705 -1.42 -12.32 -10.79
N ALA A 706 -0.83 -13.49 -11.07
CA ALA A 706 -0.26 -13.82 -12.38
C ALA A 706 -1.34 -13.94 -13.47
N LEU A 707 -2.48 -14.56 -13.15
CA LEU A 707 -3.58 -14.79 -14.10
C LEU A 707 -4.51 -13.58 -14.26
N GLY A 708 -4.47 -12.62 -13.32
CA GLY A 708 -5.31 -11.43 -13.34
C GLY A 708 -6.80 -11.71 -13.05
N ARG A 709 -7.12 -12.83 -12.39
CA ARG A 709 -8.48 -13.28 -12.07
C ARG A 709 -8.50 -14.21 -10.85
N ARG A 710 -9.67 -14.42 -10.24
CA ARG A 710 -9.81 -15.39 -9.14
C ARG A 710 -9.69 -16.84 -9.62
N ALA A 711 -9.07 -17.70 -8.81
CA ALA A 711 -8.90 -19.11 -9.12
C ALA A 711 -10.16 -19.93 -8.79
N LEU A 712 -10.53 -20.87 -9.67
CA LEU A 712 -11.61 -21.83 -9.44
C LEU A 712 -11.04 -23.23 -9.20
N TRP A 713 -11.64 -23.97 -8.27
CA TRP A 713 -11.37 -25.39 -8.09
C TRP A 713 -12.04 -26.20 -9.21
N ALA A 714 -11.47 -27.37 -9.52
CA ALA A 714 -12.07 -28.28 -10.48
C ALA A 714 -13.47 -28.74 -10.00
N PRO A 715 -14.52 -28.65 -10.85
CA PRO A 715 -15.87 -29.05 -10.44
C PRO A 715 -16.00 -30.56 -10.21
N ARG A 716 -16.92 -30.95 -9.34
CA ARG A 716 -17.34 -32.34 -9.18
C ARG A 716 -18.42 -32.68 -10.19
N TYR A 717 -18.30 -33.81 -10.88
CA TYR A 717 -19.28 -34.22 -11.88
C TYR A 717 -20.14 -35.35 -11.35
N ALA A 718 -21.45 -35.13 -11.24
CA ALA A 718 -22.38 -36.20 -10.93
C ALA A 718 -23.08 -36.68 -12.20
N SER A 719 -23.14 -38.00 -12.36
CA SER A 719 -23.94 -38.65 -13.39
C SER A 719 -25.39 -38.81 -12.91
N TYR A 720 -26.35 -38.48 -13.75
CA TYR A 720 -27.77 -38.76 -13.52
C TYR A 720 -28.46 -39.18 -14.82
N ILE A 721 -29.59 -39.87 -14.73
CA ILE A 721 -30.37 -40.28 -15.88
C ILE A 721 -31.32 -39.14 -16.26
N GLY A 722 -31.19 -38.61 -17.48
CA GLY A 722 -32.08 -37.58 -18.02
C GLY A 722 -33.46 -38.14 -18.41
N ARG A 723 -34.42 -37.26 -18.69
CA ARG A 723 -35.78 -37.65 -19.12
C ARG A 723 -35.82 -38.54 -20.37
N ASP A 724 -34.78 -38.46 -21.19
CA ASP A 724 -34.63 -39.22 -22.44
C ASP A 724 -33.99 -40.60 -22.22
N GLY A 725 -33.73 -41.00 -20.97
CA GLY A 725 -33.04 -42.25 -20.61
C GLY A 725 -31.49 -42.16 -20.66
N ASP A 726 -30.94 -41.06 -21.17
CA ASP A 726 -29.50 -40.88 -21.29
C ASP A 726 -28.81 -40.42 -20.00
N ARG A 727 -27.64 -41.01 -19.72
CA ARG A 727 -26.75 -40.59 -18.62
C ARG A 727 -26.17 -39.20 -18.93
N LYS A 728 -26.68 -38.17 -18.25
CA LYS A 728 -26.21 -36.79 -18.33
C LYS A 728 -25.24 -36.55 -17.16
N SER A 729 -24.20 -35.75 -17.40
CA SER A 729 -23.22 -35.37 -16.39
C SER A 729 -23.32 -33.87 -16.14
N LYS A 730 -23.46 -33.47 -14.87
CA LYS A 730 -23.50 -32.05 -14.47
C LYS A 730 -22.32 -31.74 -13.55
N GLY A 731 -21.63 -30.64 -13.84
CA GLY A 731 -20.60 -30.08 -12.98
C GLY A 731 -21.24 -29.31 -11.83
N TYR A 732 -20.80 -29.61 -10.62
CA TYR A 732 -21.13 -28.92 -9.38
C TYR A 732 -19.89 -28.17 -8.91
N GLU A 733 -20.12 -26.95 -8.43
CA GLU A 733 -19.07 -26.12 -7.85
C GLU A 733 -18.42 -26.85 -6.67
N VAL A 734 -17.10 -26.69 -6.57
CA VAL A 734 -16.35 -27.03 -5.35
C VAL A 734 -16.00 -25.71 -4.68
N PRO A 735 -16.75 -25.29 -3.64
CA PRO A 735 -16.53 -23.99 -3.03
C PRO A 735 -15.18 -23.95 -2.30
N ARG A 736 -14.80 -25.02 -1.61
CA ARG A 736 -13.58 -25.05 -0.79
C ARG A 736 -12.75 -26.30 -1.10
N LEU A 737 -11.43 -26.14 -1.16
CA LEU A 737 -10.49 -27.25 -1.13
C LEU A 737 -10.31 -27.66 0.32
N ARG A 738 -10.51 -28.95 0.62
CA ARG A 738 -10.29 -29.44 1.98
C ARG A 738 -8.83 -29.76 2.21
N ILE A 739 -8.31 -29.44 3.38
CA ILE A 739 -6.95 -29.80 3.77
C ILE A 739 -6.99 -30.60 5.06
N TYR A 740 -6.34 -31.77 5.06
CA TYR A 740 -6.20 -32.63 6.22
C TYR A 740 -4.72 -32.71 6.62
N PRO A 741 -4.28 -31.93 7.64
CA PRO A 741 -2.90 -31.94 8.11
C PRO A 741 -2.42 -33.31 8.59
N HIS A 742 -3.32 -34.09 9.20
CA HIS A 742 -3.06 -35.45 9.70
C HIS A 742 -3.93 -36.50 8.99
N GLY A 743 -4.07 -36.37 7.66
CA GLY A 743 -5.01 -37.20 6.89
C GLY A 743 -4.60 -38.66 6.78
N LEU A 744 -3.30 -38.98 6.88
CA LEU A 744 -2.75 -40.30 6.58
C LEU A 744 -1.59 -40.62 7.54
N ARG A 745 -1.39 -41.89 7.90
CA ARG A 745 -0.20 -42.35 8.62
C ARG A 745 0.75 -43.07 7.66
N MET A 746 1.38 -42.30 6.78
CA MET A 746 2.28 -42.81 5.73
C MET A 746 3.29 -41.74 5.32
N GLU A 747 4.37 -42.17 4.69
CA GLU A 747 5.40 -41.32 4.06
C GLU A 747 4.90 -40.74 2.72
N ASN A 748 3.80 -39.99 2.75
CA ASN A 748 3.21 -39.44 1.53
C ASN A 748 2.38 -38.18 1.83
N ALA A 749 2.30 -37.28 0.85
CA ALA A 749 1.34 -36.19 0.80
C ALA A 749 0.85 -36.06 -0.64
N TYR A 750 -0.45 -35.82 -0.84
CA TYR A 750 -0.99 -35.70 -2.20
C TYR A 750 -2.30 -34.90 -2.27
N TYR A 751 -2.53 -34.27 -3.42
CA TYR A 751 -3.83 -33.79 -3.85
C TYR A 751 -4.70 -34.95 -4.36
N SER A 752 -5.88 -35.13 -3.77
CA SER A 752 -6.91 -36.05 -4.23
C SER A 752 -7.89 -35.36 -5.18
N PRO A 753 -7.93 -35.70 -6.48
CA PRO A 753 -8.88 -35.13 -7.42
C PRO A 753 -10.31 -35.60 -7.19
N ASP A 754 -10.52 -36.80 -6.65
CA ASP A 754 -11.85 -37.31 -6.34
C ASP A 754 -12.45 -36.60 -5.12
N LYS A 755 -11.67 -36.56 -4.02
CA LYS A 755 -12.10 -35.90 -2.78
C LYS A 755 -12.00 -34.38 -2.88
N LYS A 756 -11.26 -33.83 -3.83
CA LYS A 756 -10.92 -32.40 -3.92
C LYS A 756 -10.32 -31.92 -2.60
N ALA A 757 -9.26 -32.62 -2.19
CA ALA A 757 -8.63 -32.42 -0.89
C ALA A 757 -7.12 -32.61 -0.95
N LEU A 758 -6.38 -31.89 -0.10
CA LEU A 758 -4.98 -32.16 0.19
C LEU A 758 -4.91 -33.08 1.41
N LEU A 759 -4.17 -34.18 1.29
CA LEU A 759 -3.99 -35.16 2.34
C LEU A 759 -2.51 -35.21 2.70
N PHE A 760 -2.19 -34.84 3.93
CA PHE A 760 -0.81 -34.85 4.43
C PHE A 760 -0.60 -36.05 5.35
N GLY A 761 0.49 -36.77 5.11
CA GLY A 761 0.94 -37.90 5.89
C GLY A 761 1.90 -37.53 7.01
N TYR A 762 1.93 -38.39 8.03
CA TYR A 762 2.91 -38.34 9.10
C TYR A 762 3.45 -39.74 9.43
N PHE A 763 4.71 -39.82 9.84
CA PHE A 763 5.42 -41.09 10.06
C PHE A 763 6.60 -40.94 11.04
N PRO A 764 7.02 -42.01 11.74
CA PRO A 764 8.26 -41.99 12.51
C PRO A 764 9.46 -41.99 11.57
N ALA A 765 10.45 -41.13 11.81
CA ALA A 765 11.64 -41.00 10.99
C ALA A 765 12.53 -42.25 11.05
N ASP A 766 12.96 -42.75 9.90
CA ASP A 766 13.96 -43.82 9.75
C ASP A 766 15.32 -43.24 9.32
N SER A 767 15.78 -42.24 10.08
CA SER A 767 16.98 -41.45 9.74
C SER A 767 18.30 -42.17 10.07
N GLY A 768 19.33 -41.92 9.27
CA GLY A 768 20.69 -42.43 9.47
C GLY A 768 21.47 -41.68 10.56
N GLY A 769 22.63 -42.22 10.97
CA GLY A 769 23.44 -41.66 12.07
C GLY A 769 24.07 -40.28 11.83
N GLU A 770 24.03 -39.77 10.58
CA GLU A 770 24.53 -38.43 10.20
C GLU A 770 23.41 -37.40 9.98
N ASP A 771 22.14 -37.81 10.07
CA ASP A 771 20.99 -36.97 9.76
C ASP A 771 20.60 -36.06 10.94
N THR A 772 19.96 -34.93 10.61
CA THR A 772 19.54 -33.93 11.61
C THR A 772 18.26 -34.36 12.34
N THR A 773 17.45 -35.18 11.69
CA THR A 773 16.20 -35.73 12.22
C THR A 773 16.51 -36.96 13.08
N ALA A 774 16.05 -36.96 14.34
CA ALA A 774 16.33 -38.09 15.24
C ALA A 774 15.52 -39.34 14.82
N PRO A 775 16.13 -40.54 14.79
CA PRO A 775 15.41 -41.77 14.53
C PRO A 775 14.21 -41.95 15.48
N GLY A 776 13.06 -42.33 14.93
CA GLY A 776 11.80 -42.50 15.67
C GLY A 776 11.05 -41.20 16.00
N SER A 777 11.58 -40.02 15.66
CA SER A 777 10.84 -38.76 15.80
C SER A 777 9.72 -38.65 14.75
N MET A 778 8.60 -38.02 15.09
CA MET A 778 7.49 -37.89 14.16
C MET A 778 7.77 -36.78 13.13
N VAL A 779 7.69 -37.12 11.85
CA VAL A 779 7.77 -36.19 10.73
C VAL A 779 6.36 -35.92 10.22
N PHE A 780 6.03 -34.65 10.01
CA PHE A 780 4.74 -34.20 9.50
C PHE A 780 4.93 -33.48 8.17
N SER A 781 4.43 -34.05 7.08
CA SER A 781 4.51 -33.41 5.76
C SER A 781 3.77 -32.07 5.68
N CYS A 782 2.75 -31.89 6.52
CA CYS A 782 2.01 -30.63 6.68
C CYS A 782 2.80 -29.49 7.33
N LEU A 783 4.05 -29.74 7.76
CA LEU A 783 4.97 -28.71 8.26
C LEU A 783 5.99 -28.26 7.22
N SER A 784 6.06 -28.93 6.07
CA SER A 784 6.95 -28.54 4.99
C SER A 784 6.28 -27.51 4.10
N PHE A 785 6.89 -26.32 4.04
CA PHE A 785 6.42 -25.22 3.20
C PHE A 785 6.32 -25.65 1.71
N ASP A 786 7.32 -26.37 1.24
CA ASP A 786 7.44 -26.78 -0.15
C ASP A 786 6.37 -27.80 -0.53
N ILE A 787 6.15 -28.83 0.31
CA ILE A 787 5.12 -29.85 0.05
C ILE A 787 3.73 -29.21 -0.02
N ILE A 788 3.41 -28.29 0.89
CA ILE A 788 2.09 -27.63 0.86
C ILE A 788 1.91 -26.82 -0.43
N ALA A 789 2.91 -26.04 -0.83
CA ALA A 789 2.86 -25.26 -2.06
C ALA A 789 2.77 -26.15 -3.31
N HIS A 790 3.50 -27.27 -3.32
CA HIS A 790 3.48 -28.27 -4.38
C HIS A 790 2.08 -28.88 -4.54
N GLU A 791 1.50 -29.42 -3.46
CA GLU A 791 0.18 -30.06 -3.50
C GLU A 791 -0.96 -29.08 -3.83
N THR A 792 -0.86 -27.84 -3.31
CA THR A 792 -1.80 -26.78 -3.66
C THR A 792 -1.75 -26.44 -5.15
N SER A 793 -0.56 -26.51 -5.76
CA SER A 793 -0.36 -26.24 -7.18
C SER A 793 -1.03 -27.28 -8.07
N HIS A 794 -1.04 -28.57 -7.68
CA HIS A 794 -1.81 -29.58 -8.39
C HIS A 794 -3.31 -29.29 -8.40
N ALA A 795 -3.87 -28.86 -7.26
CA ALA A 795 -5.29 -28.51 -7.15
C ALA A 795 -5.65 -27.31 -8.03
N LEU A 796 -4.78 -26.29 -8.08
CA LEU A 796 -4.94 -25.12 -8.93
C LEU A 796 -4.81 -25.46 -10.42
N LEU A 797 -3.84 -26.32 -10.78
CA LEU A 797 -3.65 -26.78 -12.16
C LEU A 797 -4.82 -27.64 -12.63
N ASP A 798 -5.39 -28.50 -11.79
CA ASP A 798 -6.63 -29.25 -12.10
C ASP A 798 -7.80 -28.30 -12.36
N GLY A 799 -7.93 -27.23 -11.57
CA GLY A 799 -8.94 -26.19 -11.79
C GLY A 799 -8.78 -25.45 -13.13
N LEU A 800 -7.55 -25.20 -13.56
CA LEU A 800 -7.24 -24.49 -14.80
C LEU A 800 -7.28 -25.41 -16.03
N HIS A 801 -6.55 -26.52 -16.00
CA HIS A 801 -6.31 -27.45 -17.10
C HIS A 801 -6.56 -28.90 -16.69
N ARG A 802 -7.80 -29.22 -16.32
CA ARG A 802 -8.21 -30.56 -15.88
C ARG A 802 -7.70 -31.73 -16.72
N ARG A 803 -7.56 -31.56 -18.03
CA ARG A 803 -7.11 -32.62 -18.94
C ARG A 803 -5.63 -32.94 -18.85
N PHE A 804 -4.85 -32.16 -18.12
CA PHE A 804 -3.45 -32.51 -17.84
C PHE A 804 -3.35 -33.66 -16.82
N GLN A 805 -4.45 -34.08 -16.19
CA GLN A 805 -4.51 -35.35 -15.44
C GLN A 805 -4.54 -36.59 -16.35
N GLU A 806 -4.84 -36.42 -17.65
CA GLU A 806 -4.87 -37.53 -18.59
C GLU A 806 -3.47 -37.71 -19.20
N ALA A 807 -2.76 -38.79 -18.84
CA ALA A 807 -1.41 -39.08 -19.31
C ALA A 807 -1.36 -39.43 -20.81
N SER A 808 -1.59 -38.44 -21.68
CA SER A 808 -1.63 -38.61 -23.14
C SER A 808 -0.23 -38.77 -23.76
N ASN A 809 0.79 -38.26 -23.07
CA ASN A 809 2.20 -38.42 -23.42
C ASN A 809 3.07 -38.34 -22.14
N PRO A 810 4.38 -38.67 -22.21
CA PRO A 810 5.26 -38.65 -21.02
C PRO A 810 5.48 -37.27 -20.37
N ASP A 811 5.38 -36.18 -21.13
CA ASP A 811 5.53 -34.81 -20.62
C ASP A 811 4.35 -34.38 -19.77
N VAL A 812 3.14 -34.89 -19.99
CA VAL A 812 1.94 -34.45 -19.27
C VAL A 812 2.00 -34.71 -17.75
N PRO A 813 2.23 -35.95 -17.28
CA PRO A 813 2.42 -36.18 -15.84
C PRO A 813 3.70 -35.52 -15.31
N ALA A 814 4.76 -35.45 -16.11
CA ALA A 814 6.00 -34.78 -15.73
C ALA A 814 5.84 -33.25 -15.60
N PHE A 815 4.95 -32.64 -16.38
CA PHE A 815 4.62 -31.23 -16.31
C PHE A 815 3.87 -30.91 -15.02
N HIS A 816 2.97 -31.81 -14.58
CA HIS A 816 2.29 -31.66 -13.30
C HIS A 816 3.28 -31.57 -12.13
N GLU A 817 4.25 -32.47 -12.09
CA GLU A 817 5.32 -32.49 -11.07
C GLU A 817 6.25 -31.29 -11.17
N GLY A 818 6.83 -31.08 -12.35
CA GLY A 818 7.82 -30.03 -12.55
C GLY A 818 7.23 -28.62 -12.38
N PHE A 819 5.96 -28.41 -12.77
CA PHE A 819 5.30 -27.13 -12.54
C PHE A 819 5.00 -26.88 -11.06
N ALA A 820 4.57 -27.90 -10.32
CA ALA A 820 4.36 -27.79 -8.88
C ALA A 820 5.67 -27.49 -8.12
N ASP A 821 6.79 -28.09 -8.54
CA ASP A 821 8.12 -27.76 -8.03
C ASP A 821 8.56 -26.33 -8.36
N ILE A 822 8.33 -25.85 -9.59
CA ILE A 822 8.61 -24.46 -9.97
C ILE A 822 7.87 -23.52 -9.02
N VAL A 823 6.59 -23.77 -8.75
CA VAL A 823 5.82 -22.94 -7.82
C VAL A 823 6.39 -23.00 -6.40
N ALA A 824 6.64 -24.20 -5.86
CA ALA A 824 7.19 -24.38 -4.52
C ALA A 824 8.55 -23.66 -4.38
N LEU A 825 9.48 -23.93 -5.30
CA LEU A 825 10.81 -23.35 -5.34
C LEU A 825 10.75 -21.82 -5.38
N PHE A 826 10.09 -21.22 -6.37
CA PHE A 826 10.09 -19.76 -6.50
C PHE A 826 9.28 -19.06 -5.41
N GLN A 827 8.23 -19.69 -4.87
CA GLN A 827 7.51 -19.17 -3.71
C GLN A 827 8.46 -19.06 -2.50
N HIS A 828 9.33 -20.05 -2.30
CA HIS A 828 10.37 -20.04 -1.28
C HIS A 828 11.37 -18.89 -1.50
N PHE A 829 11.82 -18.65 -2.74
CA PHE A 829 12.66 -17.51 -3.12
C PHE A 829 11.96 -16.13 -2.98
N THR A 830 10.65 -16.08 -2.70
CA THR A 830 9.98 -14.81 -2.41
C THR A 830 10.08 -14.36 -0.95
N MET A 831 10.61 -15.23 -0.07
CA MET A 831 10.86 -14.95 1.35
C MET A 831 12.15 -14.14 1.52
N LYS A 832 12.02 -12.87 1.87
CA LYS A 832 13.15 -11.93 1.94
C LYS A 832 14.15 -12.34 3.02
N GLU A 833 13.66 -12.81 4.16
CA GLU A 833 14.45 -13.20 5.33
C GLU A 833 15.41 -14.34 4.98
N LEU A 834 14.89 -15.37 4.31
CA LEU A 834 15.68 -16.54 3.94
C LEU A 834 16.68 -16.24 2.82
N VAL A 835 16.25 -15.52 1.79
CA VAL A 835 17.15 -15.10 0.69
C VAL A 835 18.28 -14.22 1.23
N SER A 836 17.99 -13.31 2.16
CA SER A 836 19.00 -12.43 2.76
C SER A 836 20.06 -13.21 3.52
N PHE A 837 19.64 -14.19 4.32
CA PHE A 837 20.53 -15.06 5.06
C PHE A 837 21.44 -15.88 4.13
N GLU A 838 20.87 -16.51 3.11
CA GLU A 838 21.64 -17.32 2.19
C GLU A 838 22.64 -16.50 1.37
N ILE A 839 22.25 -15.32 0.91
CA ILE A 839 23.13 -14.42 0.15
C ILE A 839 24.27 -13.88 1.02
N ALA A 840 24.02 -13.59 2.29
CA ALA A 840 25.08 -13.24 3.23
C ALA A 840 26.07 -14.40 3.41
N ARG A 841 25.56 -15.63 3.57
CA ARG A 841 26.35 -16.85 3.79
C ARG A 841 27.18 -17.24 2.58
N THR A 842 26.60 -17.22 1.39
CA THR A 842 27.26 -17.58 0.12
C THR A 842 28.02 -16.43 -0.51
N ARG A 843 28.03 -15.26 0.15
CA ARG A 843 28.72 -14.04 -0.28
C ARG A 843 28.30 -13.63 -1.69
N GLY A 844 27.00 -13.64 -1.96
CA GLY A 844 26.43 -13.24 -3.24
C GLY A 844 26.50 -14.29 -4.35
N ASN A 845 27.10 -15.46 -4.11
CA ASN A 845 27.12 -16.52 -5.10
C ASN A 845 25.87 -17.40 -5.01
N LEU A 846 24.95 -17.23 -5.97
CA LEU A 846 23.72 -18.00 -6.07
C LEU A 846 23.92 -19.47 -6.42
N SER A 847 24.99 -19.81 -7.15
CA SER A 847 25.29 -21.22 -7.47
C SER A 847 25.71 -22.04 -6.23
N ALA A 848 26.00 -21.37 -5.12
CA ALA A 848 26.34 -21.99 -3.84
C ALA A 848 25.16 -22.03 -2.84
N VAL A 849 23.96 -21.60 -3.24
CA VAL A 849 22.79 -21.50 -2.35
C VAL A 849 22.04 -22.82 -2.31
N ASN A 850 22.51 -23.72 -1.45
CA ASN A 850 21.95 -25.06 -1.29
C ASN A 850 20.63 -25.07 -0.49
N LEU A 851 20.42 -24.12 0.42
CA LEU A 851 19.22 -24.10 1.27
C LEU A 851 17.96 -23.59 0.55
N LEU A 852 18.11 -22.85 -0.56
CA LEU A 852 16.98 -22.43 -1.39
C LEU A 852 16.69 -23.37 -2.57
N SER A 853 17.60 -24.31 -2.86
CA SER A 853 17.51 -25.21 -4.02
C SER A 853 17.22 -26.66 -3.64
N GLY A 854 17.26 -27.02 -2.35
CA GLY A 854 16.77 -28.29 -1.84
C GLY A 854 15.33 -28.18 -1.34
N LEU A 855 14.41 -28.99 -1.88
CA LEU A 855 13.01 -29.06 -1.43
C LEU A 855 12.80 -30.19 -0.42
N ALA A 856 12.04 -29.91 0.65
CA ALA A 856 11.59 -30.89 1.65
C ALA A 856 12.73 -31.77 2.24
N LEU A 857 13.71 -31.13 2.87
CA LEU A 857 14.88 -31.78 3.49
C LEU A 857 14.51 -32.78 4.60
N GLN A 858 13.64 -32.39 5.53
CA GLN A 858 13.27 -33.25 6.66
C GLN A 858 12.46 -34.47 6.22
N PHE A 859 11.65 -34.33 5.18
CA PHE A 859 10.90 -35.44 4.62
C PHE A 859 11.84 -36.48 3.99
N GLY A 860 12.86 -36.03 3.25
CA GLY A 860 13.89 -36.91 2.68
C GLY A 860 14.69 -37.67 3.74
N GLU A 861 15.25 -36.96 4.74
CA GLU A 861 15.97 -37.58 5.87
C GLU A 861 15.06 -38.54 6.68
N GLY A 862 13.77 -38.19 6.82
CA GLY A 862 12.80 -38.98 7.57
C GLY A 862 12.43 -40.29 6.89
N SER A 863 12.39 -40.32 5.55
CA SER A 863 12.04 -41.51 4.75
C SER A 863 13.25 -42.37 4.40
N GLY A 864 14.38 -42.21 5.11
CA GLY A 864 15.62 -42.96 4.90
C GLY A 864 16.47 -42.53 3.70
N ARG A 865 16.23 -41.35 3.09
CA ARG A 865 17.08 -40.77 2.03
C ARG A 865 18.15 -39.85 2.63
N SER A 866 19.40 -39.95 2.16
CA SER A 866 20.47 -39.03 2.57
C SER A 866 20.37 -37.68 1.84
N GLY A 867 19.56 -36.76 2.36
CA GLY A 867 19.40 -35.39 1.85
C GLY A 867 17.96 -35.02 1.47
N PRO A 868 17.75 -33.88 0.75
CA PRO A 868 16.41 -33.41 0.47
C PRO A 868 15.71 -34.27 -0.58
N LEU A 869 14.37 -34.23 -0.54
CA LEU A 869 13.54 -34.99 -1.49
C LEU A 869 13.93 -34.65 -2.93
N ARG A 870 14.24 -33.38 -3.20
CA ARG A 870 14.75 -32.90 -4.48
C ARG A 870 15.87 -31.87 -4.21
N ASP A 871 17.01 -31.99 -4.89
CA ASP A 871 18.16 -31.06 -4.78
C ASP A 871 18.49 -30.49 -6.16
N TYR A 872 18.17 -29.22 -6.38
CA TYR A 872 18.41 -28.57 -7.67
C TYR A 872 19.77 -27.85 -7.75
N ALA A 873 20.62 -27.94 -6.72
CA ALA A 873 22.00 -27.46 -6.74
C ALA A 873 23.03 -28.57 -7.08
N LYS A 874 22.62 -29.85 -7.05
CA LYS A 874 23.52 -31.01 -7.22
C LYS A 874 23.59 -31.59 -8.66
N PRO A 875 24.66 -32.36 -8.98
CA PRO A 875 25.01 -32.80 -10.34
C PRO A 875 24.17 -33.96 -10.93
N LYS A 876 23.06 -34.39 -10.31
CA LYS A 876 22.12 -35.35 -10.94
C LYS A 876 21.62 -34.84 -12.31
N MET A 877 21.72 -33.52 -12.51
CA MET A 877 21.63 -32.80 -13.79
C MET A 877 22.36 -33.46 -14.97
N ALA A 878 23.54 -34.05 -14.76
CA ALA A 878 24.36 -34.60 -15.85
C ALA A 878 23.89 -35.99 -16.34
N GLU A 879 23.04 -36.67 -15.57
CA GLU A 879 22.63 -38.06 -15.81
C GLU A 879 21.26 -38.16 -16.49
N LEU A 880 20.47 -37.07 -16.47
CA LEU A 880 19.12 -37.03 -17.04
C LEU A 880 19.14 -36.66 -18.53
N ASP A 881 18.54 -37.52 -19.36
CA ASP A 881 18.37 -37.30 -20.80
C ASP A 881 16.88 -37.24 -21.13
N TYR A 882 16.42 -36.08 -21.63
CA TYR A 882 15.00 -35.83 -21.92
C TYR A 882 14.38 -36.87 -22.86
N GLU A 883 15.12 -37.43 -23.82
CA GLU A 883 14.56 -38.43 -24.74
C GLU A 883 14.47 -39.84 -24.14
N LYS A 884 15.13 -40.08 -23.00
CA LYS A 884 15.23 -41.41 -22.35
C LYS A 884 14.57 -41.48 -20.98
N THR A 885 14.23 -40.32 -20.40
CA THR A 885 13.66 -40.23 -19.05
C THR A 885 12.14 -40.21 -19.15
N PHE A 886 11.47 -41.27 -18.72
CA PHE A 886 10.01 -41.42 -18.80
C PHE A 886 9.31 -41.44 -17.45
N GLU A 887 10.09 -41.50 -16.36
CA GLU A 887 9.57 -41.37 -15.00
C GLU A 887 9.16 -39.90 -14.78
N PRO A 888 7.91 -39.61 -14.36
CA PRO A 888 7.39 -38.26 -14.24
C PRO A 888 8.20 -37.30 -13.37
N HIS A 889 8.72 -37.74 -12.21
CA HIS A 889 9.49 -36.87 -11.30
C HIS A 889 10.85 -36.49 -11.89
N ASP A 890 11.61 -37.47 -12.38
CA ASP A 890 12.91 -37.26 -13.01
C ASP A 890 12.76 -36.45 -14.30
N ARG A 891 11.74 -36.74 -15.11
CA ARG A 891 11.46 -35.98 -16.35
C ARG A 891 11.02 -34.56 -16.02
N GLY A 892 10.17 -34.37 -15.00
CA GLY A 892 9.71 -33.07 -14.52
C GLY A 892 10.85 -32.22 -13.98
N SER A 893 11.83 -32.85 -13.31
CA SER A 893 13.04 -32.18 -12.82
C SER A 893 13.84 -31.51 -13.94
N ILE A 894 13.87 -32.09 -15.16
CA ILE A 894 14.52 -31.47 -16.33
C ILE A 894 13.90 -30.11 -16.65
N LEU A 895 12.57 -29.98 -16.55
CA LEU A 895 11.89 -28.70 -16.74
C LEU A 895 12.27 -27.71 -15.63
N VAL A 896 12.24 -28.14 -14.36
CA VAL A 896 12.63 -27.30 -13.21
C VAL A 896 14.06 -26.78 -13.37
N PHE A 897 14.99 -27.65 -13.77
CA PHE A 897 16.38 -27.29 -14.02
C PHE A 897 16.53 -26.24 -15.12
N ALA A 898 15.78 -26.36 -16.22
CA ALA A 898 15.80 -25.37 -17.29
C ALA A 898 15.29 -24.00 -16.81
N VAL A 899 14.23 -23.96 -16.00
CA VAL A 899 13.72 -22.70 -15.44
C VAL A 899 14.68 -22.11 -14.39
N TYR A 900 15.29 -22.94 -13.55
CA TYR A 900 16.24 -22.50 -12.53
C TYR A 900 17.58 -22.02 -13.12
N ASP A 901 18.05 -22.63 -14.20
CA ASP A 901 19.25 -22.18 -14.92
C ASP A 901 18.99 -20.83 -15.62
N ALA A 902 17.80 -20.63 -16.20
CA ALA A 902 17.37 -19.31 -16.68
C ALA A 902 17.31 -18.27 -15.54
N PHE A 903 16.83 -18.66 -14.35
CA PHE A 903 16.81 -17.80 -13.16
C PHE A 903 18.20 -17.31 -12.76
N GLN A 904 19.15 -18.23 -12.65
CA GLN A 904 20.51 -17.87 -12.29
C GLN A 904 21.12 -16.89 -13.31
N ALA A 905 20.90 -17.11 -14.61
CA ALA A 905 21.36 -16.21 -15.66
C ALA A 905 20.75 -14.79 -15.54
N ILE A 906 19.45 -14.70 -15.29
CA ILE A 906 18.74 -13.42 -15.13
C ILE A 906 19.23 -12.70 -13.87
N VAL A 907 19.35 -13.40 -12.74
CA VAL A 907 19.82 -12.79 -11.50
C VAL A 907 21.26 -12.31 -11.62
N ALA A 908 22.15 -13.11 -12.23
CA ALA A 908 23.52 -12.70 -12.50
C ALA A 908 23.55 -11.38 -13.29
N ARG A 909 22.73 -11.26 -14.35
CA ARG A 909 22.61 -10.04 -15.14
C ARG A 909 22.05 -8.85 -14.34
N ARG A 910 21.02 -9.07 -13.53
CA ARG A 910 20.38 -8.01 -12.73
C ARG A 910 21.27 -7.49 -11.60
N THR A 911 22.07 -8.38 -11.01
CA THR A 911 22.93 -8.06 -9.87
C THR A 911 24.34 -7.63 -10.28
N GLU A 912 24.74 -7.84 -11.54
CA GLU A 912 26.05 -7.47 -12.08
C GLU A 912 26.42 -6.01 -11.76
N SER A 913 25.53 -5.07 -12.07
CA SER A 913 25.79 -3.64 -11.82
C SER A 913 25.98 -3.32 -10.34
N LEU A 914 25.24 -3.99 -9.44
CA LEU A 914 25.37 -3.82 -7.99
C LEU A 914 26.71 -4.34 -7.49
N ILE A 915 27.14 -5.49 -8.00
CA ILE A 915 28.44 -6.07 -7.67
C ILE A 915 29.56 -5.18 -8.20
N GLN A 916 29.48 -4.71 -9.45
CA GLN A 916 30.45 -3.78 -10.02
C GLN A 916 30.53 -2.48 -9.21
N LEU A 917 29.39 -1.91 -8.81
CA LEU A 917 29.37 -0.72 -7.95
C LEU A 917 30.03 -0.99 -6.60
N ALA A 918 29.74 -2.14 -5.97
CA ALA A 918 30.30 -2.49 -4.68
C ALA A 918 31.79 -2.82 -4.71
N THR A 919 32.34 -3.19 -5.87
CA THR A 919 33.74 -3.62 -6.02
C THR A 919 34.60 -2.61 -6.79
N GLY A 920 34.07 -1.43 -7.12
CA GLY A 920 34.79 -0.42 -7.90
C GLY A 920 35.05 -0.83 -9.36
N GLY A 921 34.15 -1.62 -9.93
CA GLY A 921 34.16 -2.05 -11.34
C GLY A 921 34.87 -3.38 -11.61
N SER A 922 35.49 -4.01 -10.60
CA SER A 922 36.20 -5.28 -10.80
C SER A 922 35.28 -6.49 -11.04
N GLY A 923 34.02 -6.42 -10.59
CA GLY A 923 33.10 -7.56 -10.55
C GLY A 923 33.47 -8.64 -9.52
N ILE A 924 34.58 -8.49 -8.79
CA ILE A 924 35.09 -9.49 -7.85
C ILE A 924 34.86 -9.02 -6.42
N LEU A 925 34.00 -9.75 -5.68
CA LEU A 925 33.66 -9.42 -4.30
C LEU A 925 34.88 -9.59 -3.36
N PRO A 926 35.18 -8.59 -2.49
CA PRO A 926 36.34 -8.62 -1.60
C PRO A 926 36.22 -9.76 -0.58
N ALA A 927 37.36 -10.34 -0.19
CA ALA A 927 37.43 -11.38 0.85
C ALA A 927 36.77 -10.91 2.16
N GLY A 928 35.99 -11.79 2.82
CA GLY A 928 35.25 -11.49 4.05
C GLY A 928 33.74 -11.31 3.85
N ALA A 929 33.05 -10.87 4.91
CA ALA A 929 31.60 -10.67 4.90
C ALA A 929 31.18 -9.51 3.98
N LEU A 930 30.05 -9.66 3.29
CA LEU A 930 29.47 -8.60 2.47
C LEU A 930 28.87 -7.50 3.34
N HIS A 931 28.91 -6.26 2.86
CA HIS A 931 28.25 -5.14 3.53
C HIS A 931 26.73 -5.39 3.62
N PRO A 932 26.06 -5.15 4.77
CA PRO A 932 24.63 -5.43 4.93
C PRO A 932 23.73 -4.76 3.89
N GLY A 933 24.05 -3.52 3.51
CA GLY A 933 23.31 -2.82 2.45
C GLY A 933 23.45 -3.45 1.06
N LEU A 934 24.58 -4.12 0.77
CA LEU A 934 24.74 -4.88 -0.47
C LEU A 934 23.92 -6.17 -0.39
N VAL A 935 23.96 -6.88 0.74
CA VAL A 935 23.14 -8.07 0.96
C VAL A 935 21.65 -7.73 0.79
N GLU A 936 21.17 -6.65 1.40
CA GLU A 936 19.77 -6.23 1.27
C GLU A 936 19.40 -5.91 -0.18
N ARG A 937 20.27 -5.22 -0.92
CA ARG A 937 19.97 -4.85 -2.31
C ARG A 937 20.00 -6.06 -3.26
N LEU A 938 20.96 -6.97 -3.08
CA LEU A 938 20.99 -8.24 -3.81
C LEU A 938 19.73 -9.06 -3.50
N THR A 939 19.35 -9.13 -2.23
CA THR A 939 18.13 -9.82 -1.78
C THR A 939 16.90 -9.26 -2.48
N ASP A 940 16.73 -7.94 -2.50
CA ASP A 940 15.58 -7.30 -3.14
C ASP A 940 15.51 -7.61 -4.64
N ASP A 941 16.63 -7.61 -5.36
CA ASP A 941 16.65 -7.95 -6.79
C ASP A 941 16.42 -9.44 -7.05
N ILE A 942 16.91 -10.33 -6.19
CA ILE A 942 16.63 -11.78 -6.25
C ILE A 942 15.14 -12.05 -6.01
N VAL A 943 14.57 -11.51 -4.93
CA VAL A 943 13.15 -11.68 -4.58
C VAL A 943 12.24 -11.13 -5.68
N LYS A 944 12.59 -9.98 -6.27
CA LYS A 944 11.85 -9.42 -7.41
C LYS A 944 11.94 -10.34 -8.63
N THR A 945 13.14 -10.85 -8.95
CA THR A 945 13.34 -11.75 -10.07
C THR A 945 12.56 -13.06 -9.89
N ALA A 946 12.57 -13.64 -8.69
CA ALA A 946 11.83 -14.85 -8.35
C ALA A 946 10.31 -14.63 -8.48
N ARG A 947 9.79 -13.49 -7.99
CA ARG A 947 8.38 -13.12 -8.18
C ARG A 947 8.02 -12.97 -9.66
N SER A 948 8.84 -12.26 -10.43
CA SER A 948 8.65 -12.10 -11.87
C SER A 948 8.68 -13.44 -12.61
N MET A 949 9.60 -14.33 -12.25
CA MET A 949 9.69 -15.68 -12.81
C MET A 949 8.43 -16.50 -12.52
N LEU A 950 8.00 -16.53 -11.26
CA LEU A 950 6.82 -17.25 -10.82
C LEU A 950 5.57 -16.74 -11.55
N ASP A 951 5.40 -15.41 -11.61
CA ASP A 951 4.27 -14.79 -12.32
C ASP A 951 4.31 -15.12 -13.82
N MET A 952 5.48 -15.15 -14.45
CA MET A 952 5.68 -15.51 -15.85
C MET A 952 5.34 -16.98 -16.13
N CYS A 953 5.83 -17.91 -15.30
CA CYS A 953 5.54 -19.34 -15.38
C CYS A 953 4.04 -19.65 -15.17
N ILE A 954 3.37 -19.00 -14.22
CA ILE A 954 1.94 -19.20 -14.00
C ILE A 954 1.11 -18.58 -15.13
N ARG A 955 1.45 -17.36 -15.57
CA ARG A 955 0.73 -16.69 -16.66
C ARG A 955 0.76 -17.49 -17.97
N ALA A 956 1.87 -18.20 -18.22
CA ALA A 956 2.03 -19.09 -19.37
C ALA A 956 0.95 -20.19 -19.45
N LEU A 957 0.32 -20.58 -18.33
CA LEU A 957 -0.77 -21.57 -18.35
C LEU A 957 -1.92 -21.14 -19.27
N ASP A 958 -2.25 -19.85 -19.36
CA ASP A 958 -3.31 -19.38 -20.27
C ASP A 958 -2.94 -19.51 -21.76
N TYR A 959 -1.65 -19.68 -22.06
CA TYR A 959 -1.07 -19.82 -23.39
C TYR A 959 -0.68 -21.26 -23.70
N CYS A 960 -1.04 -22.21 -22.83
CA CYS A 960 -0.78 -23.63 -23.03
C CYS A 960 -1.87 -24.29 -23.90
N PRO A 961 -1.53 -25.39 -24.60
CA PRO A 961 -2.52 -26.16 -25.33
C PRO A 961 -3.58 -26.75 -24.38
N ALA A 962 -4.81 -26.92 -24.88
CA ALA A 962 -5.93 -27.42 -24.08
C ALA A 962 -5.74 -28.84 -23.53
N VAL A 963 -4.87 -29.63 -24.16
CA VAL A 963 -4.56 -31.04 -23.88
C VAL A 963 -3.14 -31.34 -24.36
N ASP A 964 -2.57 -32.46 -23.91
CA ASP A 964 -1.39 -33.07 -24.54
C ASP A 964 -0.17 -32.14 -24.62
N ILE A 965 0.07 -31.36 -23.57
CA ILE A 965 1.20 -30.41 -23.48
C ILE A 965 2.56 -31.13 -23.58
N THR A 966 3.54 -30.42 -24.12
CA THR A 966 4.97 -30.79 -24.12
C THR A 966 5.80 -29.65 -23.56
N PHE A 967 7.02 -29.92 -23.09
CA PHE A 967 7.87 -28.87 -22.49
C PHE A 967 8.25 -27.77 -23.50
N GLY A 968 8.44 -28.11 -24.78
CA GLY A 968 8.68 -27.12 -25.82
C GLY A 968 7.48 -26.21 -26.09
N GLU A 969 6.26 -26.72 -25.95
CA GLU A 969 5.06 -25.89 -26.05
C GLU A 969 4.86 -25.01 -24.81
N TYR A 970 5.30 -25.50 -23.64
CA TYR A 970 5.34 -24.65 -22.45
C TYR A 970 6.34 -23.49 -22.61
N LEU A 971 7.51 -23.71 -23.23
CA LEU A 971 8.41 -22.62 -23.59
C LEU A 971 7.73 -21.59 -24.50
N ARG A 972 7.06 -22.05 -25.57
CA ARG A 972 6.30 -21.15 -26.46
C ARG A 972 5.26 -20.34 -25.70
N ALA A 973 4.55 -20.98 -24.76
CA ALA A 973 3.58 -20.34 -23.90
C ALA A 973 4.23 -19.28 -22.99
N VAL A 974 5.37 -19.57 -22.37
CA VAL A 974 6.14 -18.65 -21.53
C VAL A 974 6.59 -17.42 -22.31
N ILE A 975 7.19 -17.63 -23.49
CA ILE A 975 7.69 -16.55 -24.35
C ILE A 975 6.54 -15.67 -24.84
N THR A 976 5.44 -16.28 -25.32
CA THR A 976 4.26 -15.54 -25.79
C THR A 976 3.62 -14.72 -24.66
N ALA A 977 3.42 -15.34 -23.50
CA ALA A 977 2.79 -14.71 -22.34
C ALA A 977 3.61 -13.56 -21.77
N ASP A 978 4.93 -13.61 -21.88
CA ASP A 978 5.82 -12.54 -21.45
C ASP A 978 5.88 -11.40 -22.47
N LEU A 979 6.04 -11.70 -23.76
CA LEU A 979 6.05 -10.70 -24.82
C LEU A 979 4.80 -9.82 -24.80
N ASP A 980 3.64 -10.42 -24.52
CA ASP A 980 2.34 -9.73 -24.43
C ASP A 980 2.25 -8.70 -23.30
N VAL A 981 2.97 -8.90 -22.20
CA VAL A 981 2.89 -8.04 -21.02
C VAL A 981 4.13 -7.14 -20.90
N PHE A 982 5.31 -7.64 -21.27
CA PHE A 982 6.60 -6.96 -21.12
C PHE A 982 7.38 -6.98 -22.44
N PRO A 983 6.94 -6.23 -23.48
CA PRO A 983 7.56 -6.29 -24.81
C PRO A 983 9.05 -5.91 -24.82
N GLU A 984 9.45 -4.95 -23.98
CA GLU A 984 10.81 -4.37 -23.98
C GLU A 984 11.92 -5.28 -23.42
N ASP A 985 11.59 -6.36 -22.69
CA ASP A 985 12.51 -7.32 -22.05
C ASP A 985 13.90 -6.79 -21.68
N THR A 986 13.94 -5.74 -20.85
CA THR A 986 15.17 -5.00 -20.52
C THR A 986 16.31 -5.87 -19.97
N TYR A 987 15.96 -7.02 -19.39
CA TYR A 987 16.90 -7.94 -18.75
C TYR A 987 17.03 -9.27 -19.49
N ASN A 988 16.49 -9.40 -20.70
CA ASN A 988 16.60 -10.58 -21.56
C ASN A 988 16.10 -11.88 -20.88
N TYR A 989 14.99 -11.81 -20.16
CA TYR A 989 14.32 -12.97 -19.56
C TYR A 989 14.00 -14.01 -20.63
N ARG A 990 13.43 -13.59 -21.77
CA ARG A 990 13.03 -14.51 -22.85
C ARG A 990 14.23 -15.22 -23.46
N LEU A 991 15.33 -14.50 -23.68
CA LEU A 991 16.58 -15.08 -24.14
C LEU A 991 17.14 -16.11 -23.15
N ALA A 992 17.10 -15.84 -21.84
CA ALA A 992 17.58 -16.76 -20.81
C ALA A 992 16.78 -18.07 -20.80
N PHE A 993 15.45 -18.00 -20.95
CA PHE A 993 14.60 -19.19 -21.11
C PHE A 993 14.94 -19.96 -22.38
N MET A 994 15.08 -19.28 -23.53
CA MET A 994 15.42 -19.92 -24.80
C MET A 994 16.77 -20.63 -24.75
N ASP A 995 17.78 -19.99 -24.16
CA ASP A 995 19.13 -20.55 -24.05
C ASP A 995 19.15 -21.77 -23.12
N SER A 996 18.49 -21.66 -21.96
CA SER A 996 18.42 -22.78 -21.03
C SER A 996 17.61 -23.96 -21.58
N PHE A 997 16.43 -23.72 -22.17
CA PHE A 997 15.65 -24.81 -22.79
C PHE A 997 16.40 -25.47 -23.96
N ARG A 998 17.24 -24.72 -24.70
CA ARG A 998 18.14 -25.29 -25.70
C ARG A 998 19.18 -26.20 -25.06
N LYS A 999 19.86 -25.73 -24.00
CA LYS A 999 20.85 -26.51 -23.24
C LYS A 999 20.26 -27.84 -22.72
N TRP A 1000 18.99 -27.81 -22.31
CA TRP A 1000 18.25 -28.98 -21.80
C TRP A 1000 17.52 -29.79 -22.88
N LYS A 1001 17.67 -29.45 -24.17
CA LYS A 1001 17.01 -30.12 -25.31
C LYS A 1001 15.47 -30.12 -25.23
N LEU A 1002 14.90 -29.09 -24.61
CA LEU A 1002 13.46 -28.91 -24.40
C LEU A 1002 12.81 -28.02 -25.48
N LEU A 1003 13.51 -27.76 -26.58
CA LEU A 1003 12.99 -26.92 -27.66
C LEU A 1003 11.82 -27.60 -28.39
N PRO A 1004 10.83 -26.83 -28.88
CA PRO A 1004 9.72 -27.37 -29.65
C PRO A 1004 10.20 -28.04 -30.93
N ARG A 1005 9.61 -29.19 -31.27
CA ARG A 1005 10.04 -30.06 -32.39
C ARG A 1005 9.58 -29.56 -33.75
N ASP A 1006 8.56 -28.72 -33.76
CA ASP A 1006 7.85 -28.19 -34.92
C ASP A 1006 8.40 -26.84 -35.40
N VAL A 1007 9.40 -26.28 -34.72
CA VAL A 1007 10.02 -25.00 -35.07
C VAL A 1007 11.44 -25.24 -35.60
N ARG A 1008 11.75 -24.69 -36.79
CA ARG A 1008 13.05 -24.89 -37.46
C ARG A 1008 14.14 -23.95 -36.94
N THR A 1009 13.76 -22.77 -36.46
CA THR A 1009 14.64 -21.72 -35.95
C THR A 1009 14.12 -21.27 -34.59
N VAL A 1010 14.99 -21.00 -33.63
CA VAL A 1010 14.57 -20.62 -32.27
C VAL A 1010 14.85 -19.13 -32.05
N SER A 1011 13.80 -18.33 -32.11
CA SER A 1011 13.77 -16.90 -31.82
C SER A 1011 12.48 -16.53 -31.08
N GLU A 1012 12.39 -15.34 -30.50
CA GLU A 1012 11.15 -14.86 -29.86
C GLU A 1012 9.97 -14.90 -30.86
N GLU A 1013 10.18 -14.42 -32.08
CA GLU A 1013 9.16 -14.41 -33.15
C GLU A 1013 8.66 -15.83 -33.47
N THR A 1014 9.58 -16.78 -33.65
CA THR A 1014 9.22 -18.16 -34.06
C THR A 1014 8.68 -19.03 -32.93
N LEU A 1015 8.96 -18.67 -31.67
CA LEU A 1015 8.38 -19.33 -30.50
C LEU A 1015 7.01 -18.77 -30.13
N THR A 1016 6.74 -17.51 -30.46
CA THR A 1016 5.44 -16.88 -30.23
C THR A 1016 4.33 -17.69 -30.92
N TRP A 1017 3.16 -17.80 -30.30
CA TRP A 1017 2.02 -18.46 -30.93
C TRP A 1017 1.50 -17.65 -32.11
N ASP A 1018 1.02 -18.35 -33.14
CA ASP A 1018 0.51 -17.71 -34.34
C ASP A 1018 -0.93 -17.23 -34.16
N THR A 1019 -1.24 -16.12 -34.84
CA THR A 1019 -2.61 -15.64 -35.04
C THR A 1019 -3.26 -16.47 -36.16
N PRO A 1020 -4.49 -17.00 -35.97
CA PRO A 1020 -5.14 -17.78 -37.02
C PRO A 1020 -5.50 -16.91 -38.22
N ALA A 1021 -5.20 -17.38 -39.43
CA ALA A 1021 -5.44 -16.67 -40.70
C ALA A 1021 -6.92 -16.56 -41.13
N VAL A 1022 -7.86 -16.92 -40.24
CA VAL A 1022 -9.30 -16.93 -40.53
C VAL A 1022 -9.90 -15.57 -40.20
N ALA A 1023 -10.72 -15.02 -41.10
CA ALA A 1023 -11.52 -13.84 -40.77
C ALA A 1023 -12.61 -14.22 -39.76
N THR A 1024 -12.76 -13.43 -38.69
CA THR A 1024 -13.66 -13.73 -37.57
C THR A 1024 -14.82 -12.73 -37.41
N PRO A 1025 -15.57 -12.35 -38.47
CA PRO A 1025 -16.67 -11.37 -38.34
C PRO A 1025 -17.83 -11.88 -37.48
N TRP A 1026 -17.94 -13.21 -37.31
CA TRP A 1026 -18.93 -13.86 -36.44
C TRP A 1026 -18.60 -13.74 -34.95
N LEU A 1027 -17.35 -13.43 -34.60
CA LEU A 1027 -16.87 -13.43 -33.22
C LEU A 1027 -17.57 -12.35 -32.38
N GLU A 1028 -17.79 -11.17 -32.95
CA GLU A 1028 -18.53 -10.08 -32.33
C GLU A 1028 -19.91 -10.56 -31.83
N ASN A 1029 -20.62 -11.32 -32.66
CA ASN A 1029 -21.97 -11.80 -32.33
C ASN A 1029 -21.97 -12.83 -31.20
N ILE A 1030 -20.95 -13.68 -31.14
CA ILE A 1030 -20.78 -14.62 -30.02
C ILE A 1030 -20.46 -13.84 -28.74
N LEU A 1031 -19.49 -12.92 -28.79
CA LEU A 1031 -19.02 -12.16 -27.65
C LEU A 1031 -20.08 -11.23 -27.06
N LYS A 1032 -21.02 -10.69 -27.86
CA LYS A 1032 -22.20 -9.94 -27.37
C LYS A 1032 -23.01 -10.72 -26.33
N GLY A 1033 -23.02 -12.05 -26.42
CA GLY A 1033 -23.71 -12.91 -25.46
C GLY A 1033 -22.89 -13.23 -24.21
N ILE A 1034 -21.56 -13.09 -24.25
CA ILE A 1034 -20.64 -13.48 -23.18
C ILE A 1034 -20.58 -12.40 -22.10
N ASP A 1035 -20.73 -12.79 -20.84
CA ASP A 1035 -20.59 -11.87 -19.71
C ASP A 1035 -19.12 -11.79 -19.28
N LEU A 1036 -18.51 -10.62 -19.48
CA LEU A 1036 -17.11 -10.32 -19.12
C LEU A 1036 -16.99 -9.55 -17.79
N GLY A 1037 -18.08 -9.46 -17.02
CA GLY A 1037 -18.16 -8.82 -15.71
C GLY A 1037 -17.36 -9.52 -14.61
N TRP A 1038 -16.64 -10.60 -14.91
CA TRP A 1038 -15.66 -11.22 -14.02
C TRP A 1038 -14.63 -10.19 -13.55
N ASP A 1039 -14.69 -9.85 -12.26
CA ASP A 1039 -13.65 -9.10 -11.57
C ASP A 1039 -13.28 -9.79 -10.25
N ARG A 1040 -12.22 -9.32 -9.59
CA ARG A 1040 -11.73 -9.91 -8.33
C ARG A 1040 -12.68 -9.66 -7.13
N LYS A 1041 -13.80 -8.97 -7.30
CA LYS A 1041 -14.77 -8.66 -6.24
C LYS A 1041 -15.98 -9.60 -6.29
N LEU A 1042 -16.18 -10.34 -7.38
CA LEU A 1042 -17.19 -11.38 -7.43
C LEU A 1042 -16.82 -12.56 -6.53
N THR A 1043 -17.82 -13.12 -5.86
CA THR A 1043 -17.73 -14.40 -5.15
C THR A 1043 -17.44 -15.53 -6.13
N ARG A 1044 -16.64 -16.52 -5.73
CA ARG A 1044 -16.28 -17.67 -6.60
C ARG A 1044 -17.47 -18.45 -7.14
N SER A 1045 -18.59 -18.51 -6.42
CA SER A 1045 -19.80 -19.19 -6.89
C SER A 1045 -20.44 -18.49 -8.09
N LYS A 1046 -20.61 -17.16 -8.03
CA LYS A 1046 -21.02 -16.36 -9.20
C LYS A 1046 -20.02 -16.51 -10.35
N ILE A 1047 -18.74 -16.61 -10.02
CA ILE A 1047 -17.69 -16.78 -11.02
C ILE A 1047 -17.87 -18.13 -11.74
N PHE A 1048 -18.13 -19.22 -11.01
CA PHE A 1048 -18.44 -20.54 -11.56
C PHE A 1048 -19.71 -20.53 -12.42
N GLU A 1049 -20.80 -19.91 -11.95
CA GLU A 1049 -22.05 -19.76 -12.70
C GLU A 1049 -21.86 -19.00 -14.03
N PHE A 1050 -21.07 -17.91 -14.01
CA PHE A 1050 -20.72 -17.18 -15.22
C PHE A 1050 -19.90 -18.02 -16.19
N ASN A 1051 -18.94 -18.80 -15.72
CA ASN A 1051 -18.20 -19.73 -16.58
C ASN A 1051 -19.14 -20.77 -17.21
N GLU A 1052 -20.08 -21.35 -16.45
CA GLU A 1052 -21.07 -22.30 -16.99
C GLU A 1052 -21.99 -21.64 -18.02
N SER A 1053 -22.51 -20.44 -17.75
CA SER A 1053 -23.33 -19.70 -18.72
C SER A 1053 -22.54 -19.35 -19.99
N ASN A 1054 -21.33 -18.79 -19.82
CA ASN A 1054 -20.49 -18.35 -20.94
C ASN A 1054 -20.03 -19.52 -21.81
N ARG A 1055 -19.66 -20.67 -21.22
CA ARG A 1055 -19.28 -21.85 -22.02
C ARG A 1055 -20.44 -22.37 -22.86
N TRP A 1056 -21.68 -22.34 -22.36
CA TRP A 1056 -22.86 -22.75 -23.15
C TRP A 1056 -23.16 -21.79 -24.30
N LYS A 1057 -23.04 -20.48 -24.05
CA LYS A 1057 -23.23 -19.45 -25.09
C LYS A 1057 -22.14 -19.53 -26.16
N MET A 1058 -20.88 -19.66 -25.74
CA MET A 1058 -19.74 -19.86 -26.64
C MET A 1058 -19.91 -21.14 -27.46
N TRP A 1059 -20.27 -22.26 -26.83
CA TRP A 1059 -20.54 -23.51 -27.52
C TRP A 1059 -21.67 -23.38 -28.54
N THR A 1060 -22.78 -22.73 -28.17
CA THR A 1060 -23.94 -22.57 -29.06
C THR A 1060 -23.60 -21.69 -30.26
N GLY A 1061 -22.94 -20.55 -30.02
CA GLY A 1061 -22.51 -19.64 -31.09
C GLY A 1061 -21.50 -20.31 -32.03
N LEU A 1062 -20.48 -20.95 -31.47
CA LEU A 1062 -19.46 -21.64 -32.27
C LEU A 1062 -20.05 -22.81 -33.05
N LYS A 1063 -20.99 -23.56 -32.47
CA LYS A 1063 -21.70 -24.63 -33.17
C LYS A 1063 -22.43 -24.11 -34.41
N SER A 1064 -23.13 -22.98 -34.31
CA SER A 1064 -23.80 -22.38 -35.47
C SER A 1064 -22.79 -21.96 -36.55
N VAL A 1065 -21.69 -21.32 -36.16
CA VAL A 1065 -20.61 -20.92 -37.09
C VAL A 1065 -19.98 -22.11 -37.80
N LEU A 1066 -19.71 -23.20 -37.06
CA LEU A 1066 -19.13 -24.43 -37.63
C LEU A 1066 -20.09 -25.14 -38.59
N LEU A 1067 -21.41 -25.07 -38.36
CA LEU A 1067 -22.42 -25.61 -39.26
C LEU A 1067 -22.56 -24.79 -40.55
N GLU A 1068 -22.49 -23.47 -40.46
CA GLU A 1068 -22.57 -22.56 -41.60
C GLU A 1068 -21.31 -22.60 -42.48
N ASN A 1069 -20.14 -22.75 -41.86
CA ASN A 1069 -18.86 -22.83 -42.56
C ASN A 1069 -17.96 -23.96 -42.02
N PRO A 1070 -18.08 -25.17 -42.59
CA PRO A 1070 -17.31 -26.33 -42.15
C PRO A 1070 -15.78 -26.18 -42.25
N ALA A 1071 -15.25 -25.25 -43.06
CA ALA A 1071 -13.80 -25.03 -43.14
C ALA A 1071 -13.21 -24.49 -41.82
N ILE A 1072 -14.03 -23.87 -40.98
CA ILE A 1072 -13.61 -23.29 -39.69
C ILE A 1072 -13.14 -24.37 -38.69
N HIS A 1073 -13.59 -25.62 -38.83
CA HIS A 1073 -13.19 -26.74 -37.95
C HIS A 1073 -11.66 -26.88 -37.82
N ALA A 1074 -10.94 -26.75 -38.94
CA ALA A 1074 -9.49 -26.91 -38.98
C ALA A 1074 -8.75 -25.84 -38.17
N HIS A 1075 -9.28 -24.62 -38.10
CA HIS A 1075 -8.69 -23.50 -37.34
C HIS A 1075 -8.78 -23.68 -35.82
N PHE A 1076 -9.58 -24.64 -35.35
CA PHE A 1076 -9.66 -25.03 -33.94
C PHE A 1076 -9.17 -26.47 -33.69
N GLY A 1077 -8.55 -27.11 -34.69
CA GLY A 1077 -8.08 -28.50 -34.60
C GLY A 1077 -9.20 -29.53 -34.44
N LEU A 1078 -10.40 -29.20 -34.91
CA LEU A 1078 -11.59 -30.06 -34.84
C LEU A 1078 -11.76 -30.82 -36.16
N LEU A 1079 -12.29 -32.03 -36.07
CA LEU A 1079 -12.77 -32.81 -37.20
C LEU A 1079 -14.25 -32.51 -37.44
N PRO A 1080 -14.68 -32.35 -38.71
CA PRO A 1080 -16.10 -32.35 -39.06
C PRO A 1080 -16.70 -33.76 -38.89
N ASP A 1081 -18.03 -33.84 -38.85
CA ASP A 1081 -18.78 -35.11 -38.86
C ASP A 1081 -18.40 -36.10 -37.75
N LEU A 1082 -17.94 -35.63 -36.59
CA LEU A 1082 -17.59 -36.50 -35.48
C LEU A 1082 -18.83 -36.89 -34.66
N PRO A 1083 -19.18 -38.18 -34.53
CA PRO A 1083 -20.35 -38.60 -33.76
C PRO A 1083 -20.24 -38.37 -32.27
N ARG A 1084 -21.37 -38.47 -31.57
CA ARG A 1084 -21.41 -38.47 -30.11
C ARG A 1084 -21.25 -39.90 -29.59
N TYR A 1085 -20.34 -40.08 -28.63
CA TYR A 1085 -20.04 -41.37 -28.01
C TYR A 1085 -20.50 -41.41 -26.54
N ARG A 1086 -20.88 -42.60 -26.06
CA ARG A 1086 -21.02 -42.90 -24.63
C ARG A 1086 -19.64 -43.01 -23.97
N ASP A 1087 -19.59 -43.04 -22.64
CA ASP A 1087 -18.31 -43.08 -21.90
C ASP A 1087 -17.55 -44.41 -22.06
N ASP A 1088 -18.24 -45.48 -22.47
CA ASP A 1088 -17.67 -46.78 -22.86
C ASP A 1088 -17.19 -46.83 -24.33
N GLY A 1089 -17.20 -45.68 -25.02
CA GLY A 1089 -16.73 -45.57 -26.41
C GLY A 1089 -17.74 -46.03 -27.47
N THR A 1090 -18.89 -46.56 -27.07
CA THR A 1090 -19.95 -46.96 -28.00
C THR A 1090 -20.65 -45.73 -28.60
N LEU A 1091 -21.22 -45.90 -29.80
CA LEU A 1091 -21.93 -44.83 -30.49
C LEU A 1091 -23.22 -44.45 -29.75
N LEU A 1092 -23.36 -43.18 -29.38
CA LEU A 1092 -24.59 -42.63 -28.80
C LEU A 1092 -25.50 -42.06 -29.89
N LYS A 1093 -24.96 -41.19 -30.74
CA LYS A 1093 -25.72 -40.49 -31.79
C LYS A 1093 -24.81 -40.14 -32.96
N LYS A 1094 -25.26 -40.39 -34.19
CA LYS A 1094 -24.61 -39.90 -35.41
C LYS A 1094 -24.69 -38.36 -35.51
N PRO A 1095 -23.73 -37.69 -36.17
CA PRO A 1095 -23.77 -36.25 -36.34
C PRO A 1095 -24.96 -35.85 -37.22
N ASP A 1096 -25.58 -34.72 -36.91
CA ASP A 1096 -26.61 -34.10 -37.75
C ASP A 1096 -25.92 -33.45 -38.97
N ASN A 1097 -26.53 -33.45 -40.18
CA ASN A 1097 -25.94 -33.03 -41.47
C ASN A 1097 -24.90 -31.88 -41.36
N GLY A 1098 -23.61 -32.19 -41.50
CA GLY A 1098 -22.48 -31.23 -41.52
C GLY A 1098 -21.99 -30.75 -40.15
N GLY A 1099 -22.53 -31.27 -39.05
CA GLY A 1099 -22.16 -30.90 -37.68
C GLY A 1099 -21.11 -31.81 -37.06
N THR A 1100 -20.45 -31.31 -36.00
CA THR A 1100 -19.50 -32.10 -35.21
C THR A 1100 -19.82 -32.05 -33.71
N THR A 1101 -19.23 -32.96 -32.95
CA THR A 1101 -19.26 -32.93 -31.49
C THR A 1101 -17.98 -32.33 -30.92
N PHE A 1102 -18.14 -31.37 -30.02
CA PHE A 1102 -17.05 -30.73 -29.28
C PHE A 1102 -17.60 -30.17 -27.97
N ASP A 1103 -16.69 -29.87 -27.05
CA ASP A 1103 -16.97 -29.28 -25.75
C ASP A 1103 -16.24 -27.94 -25.63
N VAL A 1104 -16.88 -26.96 -24.99
CA VAL A 1104 -16.21 -25.78 -24.45
C VAL A 1104 -16.07 -25.96 -22.95
N TYR A 1105 -14.84 -26.03 -22.47
CA TYR A 1105 -14.50 -26.34 -21.08
C TYR A 1105 -14.45 -25.11 -20.19
N GLY A 1106 -13.95 -23.99 -20.73
CA GLY A 1106 -13.84 -22.74 -19.99
C GLY A 1106 -13.90 -21.54 -20.91
N VAL A 1107 -14.54 -20.48 -20.44
CA VAL A 1107 -14.54 -19.16 -21.06
C VAL A 1107 -14.20 -18.16 -19.97
N ARG A 1108 -12.94 -17.75 -19.93
CA ARG A 1108 -12.33 -17.10 -18.79
C ARG A 1108 -11.76 -15.74 -19.18
N PRO A 1109 -12.36 -14.63 -18.76
CA PRO A 1109 -11.72 -13.33 -18.92
C PRO A 1109 -10.51 -13.19 -17.99
N THR A 1110 -9.50 -12.47 -18.47
CA THR A 1110 -8.29 -12.11 -17.75
C THR A 1110 -8.15 -10.59 -17.75
N ARG A 1111 -7.60 -10.02 -16.68
CA ARG A 1111 -7.28 -8.58 -16.61
C ARG A 1111 -5.90 -8.42 -16.01
N ARG A 1112 -4.92 -8.09 -16.85
CA ARG A 1112 -3.51 -7.98 -16.47
C ARG A 1112 -3.08 -6.53 -16.53
N VAL A 1113 -2.26 -6.11 -15.56
CA VAL A 1113 -1.67 -4.76 -15.53
C VAL A 1113 -0.40 -4.76 -16.35
N GLU A 1114 -0.30 -3.87 -17.32
CA GLU A 1114 0.89 -3.65 -18.13
C GLU A 1114 1.89 -2.73 -17.39
N PRO A 1115 3.19 -2.72 -17.77
CA PRO A 1115 4.23 -1.91 -17.12
C PRO A 1115 3.94 -0.41 -17.09
N ASP A 1116 3.18 0.08 -18.05
CA ASP A 1116 2.74 1.47 -18.16
C ASP A 1116 1.52 1.78 -17.27
N GLY A 1117 1.00 0.79 -16.54
CA GLY A 1117 -0.18 0.88 -15.68
C GLY A 1117 -1.52 0.66 -16.41
N SER A 1118 -1.50 0.34 -17.71
CA SER A 1118 -2.70 0.00 -18.49
C SER A 1118 -3.23 -1.40 -18.12
N PHE A 1119 -4.46 -1.71 -18.54
CA PHE A 1119 -5.04 -3.05 -18.35
C PHE A 1119 -5.27 -3.74 -19.68
N ARG A 1120 -4.66 -4.91 -19.86
CA ARG A 1120 -4.99 -5.83 -20.95
C ARG A 1120 -6.12 -6.75 -20.51
N THR A 1121 -7.23 -6.74 -21.25
CA THR A 1121 -8.36 -7.65 -21.03
C THR A 1121 -8.43 -8.63 -22.18
N GLU A 1122 -8.44 -9.93 -21.87
CA GLU A 1122 -8.53 -11.00 -22.86
C GLU A 1122 -9.57 -12.04 -22.43
N VAL A 1123 -10.04 -12.85 -23.37
CA VAL A 1123 -10.90 -14.01 -23.09
C VAL A 1123 -10.18 -15.28 -23.53
N ILE A 1124 -9.96 -16.18 -22.58
CA ILE A 1124 -9.37 -17.49 -22.83
C ILE A 1124 -10.50 -18.49 -23.00
N VAL A 1125 -10.56 -19.13 -24.16
CA VAL A 1125 -11.56 -20.16 -24.49
C VAL A 1125 -10.86 -21.48 -24.72
N THR A 1126 -11.26 -22.50 -23.96
CA THR A 1126 -10.73 -23.86 -24.12
C THR A 1126 -11.74 -24.75 -24.81
N ILE A 1127 -11.43 -25.15 -26.04
CA ILE A 1127 -12.26 -25.98 -26.91
C ILE A 1127 -11.61 -27.35 -27.03
N GLN A 1128 -12.40 -28.42 -26.90
CA GLN A 1128 -11.88 -29.77 -27.04
C GLN A 1128 -12.84 -30.66 -27.80
N GLN A 1129 -12.27 -31.67 -28.44
CA GLN A 1129 -12.99 -32.76 -29.09
C GLN A 1129 -12.36 -34.08 -28.68
N ARG A 1130 -13.18 -35.13 -28.53
CA ARG A 1130 -12.73 -36.47 -28.15
C ARG A 1130 -13.18 -37.52 -29.16
N VAL A 1131 -12.32 -38.48 -29.44
CA VAL A 1131 -12.62 -39.65 -30.29
C VAL A 1131 -12.05 -40.92 -29.65
N PRO A 1132 -12.74 -42.07 -29.72
CA PRO A 1132 -12.14 -43.33 -29.30
C PRO A 1132 -11.01 -43.71 -30.27
N LEU A 1133 -9.87 -44.07 -29.71
CA LEU A 1133 -8.70 -44.55 -30.42
C LEU A 1133 -8.47 -46.01 -30.06
N ARG A 1134 -8.35 -46.86 -31.08
CA ARG A 1134 -7.99 -48.26 -30.88
C ARG A 1134 -6.53 -48.37 -30.43
N PRO A 1135 -6.15 -49.47 -29.77
CA PRO A 1135 -4.78 -49.66 -29.32
C PRO A 1135 -3.73 -49.51 -30.44
N ASP A 1136 -4.07 -49.82 -31.69
CA ASP A 1136 -3.18 -49.67 -32.85
C ASP A 1136 -2.96 -48.23 -33.31
N GLY A 1137 -3.64 -47.26 -32.69
CA GLY A 1137 -3.57 -45.85 -33.01
C GLY A 1137 -4.51 -45.42 -34.13
N THR A 1138 -5.49 -46.26 -34.51
CA THR A 1138 -6.54 -45.88 -35.47
C THR A 1138 -7.77 -45.30 -34.76
N MET A 1139 -8.38 -44.28 -35.36
CA MET A 1139 -9.62 -43.70 -34.85
C MET A 1139 -10.83 -44.61 -35.11
N ALA A 1140 -11.66 -44.82 -34.10
CA ALA A 1140 -12.93 -45.54 -34.21
C ALA A 1140 -14.09 -44.54 -34.41
N MET A 1141 -14.19 -43.98 -35.62
CA MET A 1141 -15.22 -42.99 -35.98
C MET A 1141 -16.65 -43.52 -35.83
N GLU A 1142 -16.88 -44.82 -35.96
CA GLU A 1142 -18.20 -45.44 -35.80
C GLU A 1142 -18.48 -45.88 -34.35
N GLY A 1143 -17.57 -45.57 -33.42
CA GLY A 1143 -17.55 -46.10 -32.06
C GLY A 1143 -16.82 -47.43 -31.98
N VAL A 1144 -16.63 -47.90 -30.75
CA VAL A 1144 -16.10 -49.25 -30.47
C VAL A 1144 -17.23 -50.19 -30.07
N ASN A 1145 -17.00 -51.49 -30.23
CA ASN A 1145 -17.96 -52.49 -29.76
C ASN A 1145 -17.98 -52.55 -28.23
N THR A 1146 -19.09 -52.97 -27.63
CA THR A 1146 -19.18 -53.14 -26.18
C THR A 1146 -18.11 -54.11 -25.68
N GLY A 1147 -17.24 -53.65 -24.78
CA GLY A 1147 -16.13 -54.44 -24.24
C GLY A 1147 -14.85 -54.43 -25.09
N GLU A 1148 -14.83 -53.76 -26.24
CA GLU A 1148 -13.61 -53.53 -27.03
C GLU A 1148 -12.69 -52.54 -26.30
N GLU A 1149 -11.39 -52.85 -26.23
CA GLU A 1149 -10.39 -51.96 -25.61
C GLU A 1149 -10.17 -50.71 -26.46
N PHE A 1150 -10.13 -49.55 -25.80
CA PHE A 1150 -9.87 -48.28 -26.45
C PHE A 1150 -9.29 -47.26 -25.47
N LEU A 1151 -8.80 -46.16 -26.02
CA LEU A 1151 -8.37 -44.98 -25.26
C LEU A 1151 -9.03 -43.71 -25.80
N TRP A 1152 -9.29 -42.74 -24.93
CA TRP A 1152 -9.81 -41.44 -25.38
C TRP A 1152 -8.67 -40.60 -25.97
N PHE A 1153 -8.73 -40.33 -27.28
CA PHE A 1153 -7.86 -39.37 -27.93
C PHE A 1153 -8.52 -38.00 -27.95
N ARG A 1154 -7.74 -36.95 -27.66
CA ARG A 1154 -8.24 -35.58 -27.58
C ARG A 1154 -7.46 -34.61 -28.45
N GLY A 1155 -8.19 -33.69 -29.04
CA GLY A 1155 -7.67 -32.49 -29.69
C GLY A 1155 -8.54 -31.28 -29.36
N GLY A 1156 -8.31 -30.19 -30.08
CA GLY A 1156 -8.99 -28.91 -29.89
C GLY A 1156 -8.02 -27.75 -29.85
N ALA A 1157 -8.40 -26.66 -29.17
CA ALA A 1157 -7.61 -25.46 -29.10
C ALA A 1157 -7.82 -24.68 -27.78
N THR A 1158 -6.76 -24.01 -27.32
CA THR A 1158 -6.89 -22.85 -26.45
C THR A 1158 -6.87 -21.61 -27.33
N VAL A 1159 -7.87 -20.76 -27.20
CA VAL A 1159 -8.06 -19.57 -28.03
C VAL A 1159 -8.00 -18.34 -27.14
N ILE A 1160 -7.14 -17.38 -27.50
CA ILE A 1160 -6.98 -16.11 -26.78
C ILE A 1160 -7.60 -15.03 -27.65
N ILE A 1161 -8.62 -14.40 -27.11
CA ILE A 1161 -9.46 -13.45 -27.83
C ILE A 1161 -9.28 -12.07 -27.21
N ASP A 1162 -9.08 -11.07 -28.06
CA ASP A 1162 -9.27 -9.67 -27.68
C ASP A 1162 -10.77 -9.35 -27.74
N PRO A 1163 -11.44 -9.04 -26.60
CA PRO A 1163 -12.85 -8.74 -26.58
C PRO A 1163 -13.14 -7.25 -26.80
N ARG A 1164 -12.13 -6.42 -27.11
CA ARG A 1164 -12.31 -4.97 -27.25
C ARG A 1164 -13.25 -4.69 -28.42
N LYS A 1165 -14.29 -3.92 -28.12
CA LYS A 1165 -15.34 -3.62 -29.08
C LYS A 1165 -14.79 -2.91 -30.32
N GLY A 1166 -15.05 -3.44 -31.51
CA GLY A 1166 -14.54 -2.95 -32.79
C GLY A 1166 -13.11 -3.41 -33.12
N GLN A 1167 -12.49 -4.22 -32.25
CA GLN A 1167 -11.18 -4.85 -32.41
C GLN A 1167 -11.25 -6.33 -32.01
N GLU A 1168 -12.45 -6.94 -32.08
CA GLU A 1168 -12.64 -8.33 -31.70
C GLU A 1168 -11.86 -9.25 -32.64
N GLU A 1169 -10.75 -9.79 -32.13
CA GLU A 1169 -9.91 -10.69 -32.88
C GLU A 1169 -9.44 -11.87 -32.04
N ILE A 1170 -9.21 -13.00 -32.71
CA ILE A 1170 -8.48 -14.10 -32.11
C ILE A 1170 -7.00 -13.77 -32.23
N ARG A 1171 -6.36 -13.40 -31.13
CA ARG A 1171 -4.92 -13.08 -31.12
C ARG A 1171 -4.08 -14.34 -31.32
N TYR A 1172 -4.45 -15.42 -30.63
CA TYR A 1172 -3.73 -16.69 -30.65
C TYR A 1172 -4.69 -17.88 -30.68
N ALA A 1173 -4.32 -18.91 -31.44
CA ALA A 1173 -4.97 -20.20 -31.42
C ALA A 1173 -3.92 -21.30 -31.19
N ILE A 1174 -3.86 -21.83 -29.98
CA ILE A 1174 -2.96 -22.93 -29.62
C ILE A 1174 -3.65 -24.26 -29.91
N ILE A 1175 -3.33 -24.86 -31.05
CA ILE A 1175 -4.11 -25.96 -31.64
C ILE A 1175 -3.43 -27.32 -31.43
N LYS A 1176 -4.25 -28.30 -31.03
CA LYS A 1176 -3.93 -29.74 -31.01
C LYS A 1176 -4.89 -30.47 -31.94
N ASN A 1177 -4.48 -30.72 -33.18
CA ASN A 1177 -5.38 -31.28 -34.19
C ASN A 1177 -5.86 -32.71 -33.82
N THR A 1178 -7.18 -32.90 -33.76
CA THR A 1178 -7.86 -34.17 -33.46
C THR A 1178 -7.60 -35.23 -34.54
N GLY A 1179 -7.42 -34.83 -35.80
CA GLY A 1179 -7.09 -35.70 -36.93
C GLY A 1179 -5.59 -36.00 -37.11
N SER A 1180 -4.74 -35.69 -36.13
CA SER A 1180 -3.30 -35.90 -36.29
C SER A 1180 -2.90 -37.36 -36.10
N ASP A 1181 -2.69 -38.09 -37.20
CA ASP A 1181 -2.19 -39.48 -37.21
C ASP A 1181 -0.92 -39.66 -36.38
N ALA A 1182 0.00 -38.70 -36.47
CA ALA A 1182 1.26 -38.74 -35.74
C ALA A 1182 1.04 -38.67 -34.22
N ARG A 1183 0.11 -37.82 -33.75
CA ARG A 1183 -0.25 -37.74 -32.32
C ARG A 1183 -0.98 -39.00 -31.87
N GLN A 1184 -1.93 -39.48 -32.67
CA GLN A 1184 -2.68 -40.70 -32.39
C GLN A 1184 -1.75 -41.90 -32.18
N LYS A 1185 -0.80 -42.12 -33.10
CA LYS A 1185 0.22 -43.18 -32.98
C LYS A 1185 1.11 -42.99 -31.75
N ARG A 1186 1.49 -41.76 -31.41
CA ARG A 1186 2.30 -41.47 -30.20
C ARG A 1186 1.53 -41.76 -28.91
N GLN A 1187 0.29 -41.31 -28.81
CA GLN A 1187 -0.54 -41.55 -27.63
C GLN A 1187 -0.86 -43.04 -27.48
N ALA A 1188 -1.17 -43.74 -28.57
CA ALA A 1188 -1.35 -45.19 -28.56
C ALA A 1188 -0.07 -45.94 -28.13
N LYS A 1189 1.10 -45.51 -28.62
CA LYS A 1189 2.40 -46.06 -28.21
C LYS A 1189 2.69 -45.78 -26.72
N ALA A 1190 2.43 -44.57 -26.24
CA ALA A 1190 2.62 -44.20 -24.84
C ALA A 1190 1.68 -45.00 -23.93
N ALA A 1191 0.39 -45.07 -24.27
CA ALA A 1191 -0.59 -45.88 -23.56
C ALA A 1191 -0.19 -47.36 -23.55
N ARG A 1192 0.23 -47.94 -24.68
CA ARG A 1192 0.75 -49.32 -24.73
C ARG A 1192 2.00 -49.51 -23.88
N ALA A 1193 2.93 -48.57 -23.89
CA ALA A 1193 4.11 -48.63 -23.02
C ALA A 1193 3.72 -48.56 -21.53
N HIS A 1194 2.67 -47.80 -21.18
CA HIS A 1194 2.07 -47.78 -19.85
C HIS A 1194 1.35 -49.09 -19.50
N TYR A 1195 0.60 -49.71 -20.43
CA TYR A 1195 -0.08 -51.00 -20.25
C TYR A 1195 0.89 -52.20 -20.19
N MET A 1196 2.06 -52.11 -20.84
CA MET A 1196 3.08 -53.16 -20.88
C MET A 1196 4.01 -53.15 -19.65
N SER A 1197 3.83 -52.22 -18.70
CA SER A 1197 4.46 -52.26 -17.38
C SER A 1197 3.51 -52.98 -16.41
N PRO A 1198 3.82 -54.23 -15.99
CA PRO A 1198 2.92 -55.04 -15.17
C PRO A 1198 2.55 -54.38 -13.83
N LEU A 1199 3.47 -53.58 -13.28
CA LEU A 1199 3.26 -52.77 -12.08
C LEU A 1199 2.30 -51.60 -12.38
N ARG A 1200 2.58 -50.75 -13.37
CA ARG A 1200 1.73 -49.57 -13.68
C ARG A 1200 0.33 -49.91 -14.19
N ALA A 1201 0.13 -51.04 -14.85
CA ALA A 1201 -1.19 -51.47 -15.30
C ALA A 1201 -2.12 -51.90 -14.14
N LEU A 1202 -1.57 -52.48 -13.07
CA LEU A 1202 -2.28 -52.75 -11.81
C LEU A 1202 -2.65 -51.46 -11.07
N TYR A 1203 -1.77 -50.45 -11.15
CA TYR A 1203 -1.96 -49.16 -10.51
C TYR A 1203 -3.01 -48.27 -11.22
N PHE A 1204 -2.92 -48.08 -12.54
CA PHE A 1204 -3.80 -47.15 -13.25
C PHE A 1204 -5.02 -47.81 -13.93
N GLY A 1205 -5.14 -49.14 -13.84
CA GLY A 1205 -6.16 -49.94 -14.54
C GLY A 1205 -7.54 -49.94 -13.86
N GLU A 1206 -7.61 -50.05 -12.53
CA GLU A 1206 -8.89 -50.26 -11.82
C GLU A 1206 -9.27 -49.15 -10.83
N THR A 1207 -8.32 -48.46 -10.18
CA THR A 1207 -8.60 -47.31 -9.29
C THR A 1207 -8.30 -45.98 -9.98
N LYS A 1208 -9.19 -45.56 -10.88
CA LYS A 1208 -9.10 -44.29 -11.63
C LYS A 1208 -9.21 -43.01 -10.78
N SER A 1209 -9.33 -43.10 -9.45
CA SER A 1209 -9.75 -41.99 -8.59
C SER A 1209 -8.60 -41.17 -7.95
N GLU A 1210 -7.40 -41.74 -7.75
CA GLU A 1210 -6.34 -41.11 -6.93
C GLU A 1210 -4.92 -41.17 -7.57
N PRO A 1211 -4.69 -40.51 -8.72
CA PRO A 1211 -3.45 -40.62 -9.48
C PRO A 1211 -2.21 -40.09 -8.75
N PHE A 1212 -2.33 -39.04 -7.93
CA PHE A 1212 -1.21 -38.42 -7.22
C PHE A 1212 -0.76 -39.23 -6.00
N ALA A 1213 -1.71 -39.84 -5.28
CA ALA A 1213 -1.40 -40.76 -4.18
C ALA A 1213 -0.43 -41.86 -4.62
N MET A 1214 -0.64 -42.34 -5.83
CA MET A 1214 0.10 -43.43 -6.45
C MET A 1214 1.41 -42.97 -7.08
N LEU A 1215 1.45 -41.73 -7.57
CA LEU A 1215 2.66 -41.11 -8.11
C LEU A 1215 3.69 -40.80 -6.99
N HIS A 1216 3.21 -40.51 -5.78
CA HIS A 1216 4.04 -40.15 -4.62
C HIS A 1216 4.35 -41.34 -3.69
N ALA A 1217 3.78 -42.52 -3.95
CA ALA A 1217 4.11 -43.71 -3.20
C ALA A 1217 5.48 -44.27 -3.62
N ASP A 1218 6.45 -44.31 -2.70
CA ASP A 1218 7.73 -44.98 -2.93
C ASP A 1218 7.53 -46.50 -3.10
N HIS A 1219 8.40 -47.12 -3.90
CA HIS A 1219 8.36 -48.52 -4.39
C HIS A 1219 8.35 -49.65 -3.32
N GLY A 1220 8.03 -49.38 -2.04
CA GLY A 1220 8.10 -50.35 -0.95
C GLY A 1220 6.91 -50.41 0.02
N GLY A 1221 5.94 -49.48 -0.04
CA GLY A 1221 4.85 -49.40 0.95
C GLY A 1221 3.63 -50.29 0.67
N HIS A 1222 3.83 -51.55 0.29
CA HIS A 1222 2.74 -52.52 0.12
C HIS A 1222 2.73 -53.52 1.26
N ASP A 1223 2.31 -53.07 2.43
CA ASP A 1223 1.62 -53.92 3.38
C ASP A 1223 0.96 -53.03 4.44
N HIS A 1224 -0.27 -53.39 4.80
CA HIS A 1224 -1.14 -52.79 5.83
C HIS A 1224 -2.19 -51.77 5.38
N GLY A 1225 -3.34 -52.30 4.96
CA GLY A 1225 -4.65 -51.80 5.42
C GLY A 1225 -5.58 -51.24 4.36
#